data_AF-A0A1T4L8J4-F1
#
_entry.id   AF-A0A1T4L8J4-F1
#
_cell.length_a   1.000
_cell.length_b   1.000
_cell.length_c   1.000
_cell.angle_alpha   90.00
_cell.angle_beta   90.00
_cell.angle_gamma   90.00
#
_symmetry.space_group_name_H-M   'P 1'
#
loop_
_entity.id
_entity.type
_entity.pdbx_description
1 polymer ?
#
loop_
_entity_poly.entity_id
_entity_poly.type
_entity_poly.pdbx_seq_one_letter_code
_entity_poly.pdbx_strand_id
1 'polypeptide(L)'
;MRKYRKNLSKKLLNLYFVSFVLGIFGVLGFSSCQTPQATYASLSADGKFYKSIENSLNAPDSLFLQDNSSEQSINGTYPEHIFIKTRTQTFTKDYEFMIRNGKLLFKPKTENLWKLYCETGIPEGAQSVAEISGDSNCVFVFDGQGRLYRTYTEKEVRKTAASPFYVKPFTWIYLYGWPESVVFKPGVVVNNYRAWAMGARRKDVLWHEDIFKNEHHFGTMGLETIYFLTEKGNEIRFTDSGLPADLSKTFLTPKNGRFIAVNLSNSASTNFIIGDKGSMYTRLIDFDTMGCDPMFFKYTYEPYQSKYKGNEYRSNFESWGLPAEDWYKQPDIKLDGKARLTKFISIHQNGHGNSARELRVAGLDFEGNTGFYSKQIFDAEWTFTKCNLFFTEQDYLSGKSEWGESCEYAFKGSVFENGKNLENISVQVEDFTLANEGSFNLRITMKKDGWQESKSIKFYDVEMWTYMPRFDPGKDGVPKNFFVTPDFSKEDINCEHEEFTELLKKMFDGINRKTFCVKSSATENYLELNWKNSKGLLSANEFKIFMDKSGISGDPGALKAVYMYENPFLQAFNLPEMTFEKAVYTAQDTENLKKAAESNSQYAKLLSGQMKVYNGYRHNTNKSRWEWNLADLVLSVTFLNQIDFPKIKTVSMHSGDIFNTNADSYGLNYEYMSVLYPHVINLAAQRAEKYSKILEKLEKNQTAENLPEYKNDYSEYFDSLCVKDEYKGQIVQEKREGKLLRLKGFPLYPGFVLYTQKKSGEVEQYVILELKNFEKEAMHSLKKNKTDFECDVNFYITAKSESFLSKYFGIQKIEKKKGKIHIDGKKIKIKAGLKTIFEAD
;
A
#
# COMPACT_ATOMS: atom_id res chain seq x y z
N MET A 1 22.45 49.57 -5.71
CA MET A 1 21.98 48.63 -6.79
C MET A 1 22.46 47.18 -6.68
N ARG A 2 23.76 46.83 -6.63
CA ARG A 2 24.24 45.41 -6.66
C ARG A 2 23.52 44.45 -5.66
N LYS A 3 23.25 44.89 -4.43
CA LYS A 3 22.51 44.11 -3.40
C LYS A 3 21.05 43.79 -3.82
N TYR A 4 20.39 44.71 -4.53
CA TYR A 4 19.05 44.51 -5.08
C TYR A 4 19.04 43.49 -6.24
N ARG A 5 20.01 43.56 -7.18
CA ARG A 5 20.09 42.59 -8.29
C ARG A 5 20.23 41.14 -7.80
N LYS A 6 21.00 40.87 -6.73
CA LYS A 6 21.10 39.51 -6.14
C LYS A 6 19.77 39.00 -5.56
N ASN A 7 18.98 39.86 -4.90
CA ASN A 7 17.69 39.46 -4.34
C ASN A 7 16.61 39.31 -5.43
N LEU A 8 16.63 40.17 -6.44
CA LEU A 8 15.72 40.05 -7.58
C LEU A 8 16.05 38.80 -8.42
N SER A 9 17.32 38.50 -8.66
CA SER A 9 17.72 37.30 -9.40
C SER A 9 17.37 36.01 -8.65
N LYS A 10 17.53 35.95 -7.31
CA LYS A 10 17.02 34.81 -6.52
C LYS A 10 15.49 34.66 -6.62
N LYS A 11 14.72 35.75 -6.48
CA LYS A 11 13.26 35.68 -6.60
C LYS A 11 12.80 35.28 -8.01
N LEU A 12 13.46 35.78 -9.05
CA LEU A 12 13.18 35.42 -10.45
C LEU A 12 13.56 33.97 -10.75
N LEU A 13 14.75 33.49 -10.33
CA LEU A 13 15.11 32.07 -10.49
C LEU A 13 14.12 31.15 -9.78
N ASN A 14 13.68 31.48 -8.56
CA ASN A 14 12.69 30.66 -7.86
C ASN A 14 11.30 30.71 -8.52
N LEU A 15 10.94 31.82 -9.17
CA LEU A 15 9.69 31.92 -9.94
C LEU A 15 9.77 31.06 -11.22
N TYR A 16 10.85 31.24 -12.00
CA TYR A 16 11.09 30.48 -13.23
C TYR A 16 11.30 28.99 -12.96
N PHE A 17 12.00 28.59 -11.89
CA PHE A 17 12.17 27.18 -11.51
C PHE A 17 10.82 26.51 -11.31
N VAL A 18 9.94 27.09 -10.49
CA VAL A 18 8.64 26.47 -10.22
C VAL A 18 7.72 26.57 -11.43
N SER A 19 7.79 27.62 -12.24
CA SER A 19 7.06 27.69 -13.51
C SER A 19 7.64 26.81 -14.62
N PHE A 20 8.89 26.33 -14.49
CA PHE A 20 9.52 25.38 -15.41
C PHE A 20 9.23 23.94 -14.98
N VAL A 21 9.26 23.63 -13.68
CA VAL A 21 8.85 22.32 -13.16
C VAL A 21 7.33 22.11 -13.29
N LEU A 22 6.51 23.07 -12.84
CA LEU A 22 5.06 23.03 -13.13
C LEU A 22 4.76 23.27 -14.62
N GLY A 23 5.69 23.84 -15.39
CA GLY A 23 5.62 23.91 -16.84
C GLY A 23 5.75 22.51 -17.46
N ILE A 24 6.78 21.77 -17.05
CA ILE A 24 6.98 20.36 -17.44
C ILE A 24 5.79 19.51 -16.97
N PHE A 25 5.41 19.52 -15.69
CA PHE A 25 4.27 18.72 -15.20
C PHE A 25 2.91 19.17 -15.77
N GLY A 26 2.75 20.45 -16.13
CA GLY A 26 1.55 20.98 -16.78
C GLY A 26 1.45 20.64 -18.27
N VAL A 27 2.60 20.57 -18.97
CA VAL A 27 2.70 20.06 -20.35
C VAL A 27 2.59 18.53 -20.39
N LEU A 28 3.06 17.84 -19.35
CA LEU A 28 2.86 16.40 -19.11
C LEU A 28 1.45 16.06 -18.60
N GLY A 29 0.46 16.96 -18.73
CA GLY A 29 -0.96 16.62 -18.57
C GLY A 29 -1.42 16.12 -17.19
N PHE A 30 -0.63 16.30 -16.12
CA PHE A 30 -1.00 15.86 -14.76
C PHE A 30 -2.19 16.62 -14.15
N SER A 31 -2.61 17.72 -14.76
CA SER A 31 -3.74 18.56 -14.34
C SER A 31 -5.13 17.98 -14.65
N SER A 32 -5.24 16.83 -15.33
CA SER A 32 -6.53 16.25 -15.77
C SER A 32 -6.80 14.81 -15.34
N CYS A 33 -6.09 14.29 -14.31
CA CYS A 33 -6.45 13.02 -13.68
C CYS A 33 -7.71 13.17 -12.79
N GLN A 34 -8.89 13.33 -13.38
CA GLN A 34 -10.17 13.18 -12.68
C GLN A 34 -10.44 11.69 -12.48
N THR A 35 -10.26 11.17 -11.26
CA THR A 35 -10.73 9.81 -10.94
C THR A 35 -12.26 9.81 -10.68
N PRO A 36 -12.96 8.68 -10.84
CA PRO A 36 -14.41 8.60 -10.56
C PRO A 36 -14.72 8.62 -9.05
N GLN A 37 -14.54 9.78 -8.43
CA GLN A 37 -14.69 10.07 -6.99
C GLN A 37 -16.01 9.57 -6.38
N ALA A 38 -17.08 9.53 -7.17
CA ALA A 38 -18.38 8.98 -6.78
C ALA A 38 -18.37 7.46 -6.48
N THR A 39 -17.38 6.69 -6.94
CA THR A 39 -17.40 5.23 -6.85
C THR A 39 -17.10 4.74 -5.43
N TYR A 40 -16.03 5.23 -4.79
CA TYR A 40 -15.76 4.91 -3.38
C TYR A 40 -16.87 5.46 -2.47
N ALA A 41 -17.30 6.71 -2.68
CA ALA A 41 -18.30 7.38 -1.84
C ALA A 41 -19.75 6.85 -1.98
N SER A 42 -20.06 6.11 -3.06
CA SER A 42 -21.37 5.42 -3.22
C SER A 42 -21.31 3.93 -2.86
N LEU A 43 -20.11 3.35 -2.74
CA LEU A 43 -19.92 2.03 -2.15
C LEU A 43 -20.05 2.10 -0.62
N SER A 44 -19.54 3.17 0.00
CA SER A 44 -19.64 3.47 1.44
C SER A 44 -21.03 3.96 1.90
N ALA A 45 -22.09 3.74 1.10
CA ALA A 45 -23.42 4.32 1.33
C ALA A 45 -24.42 3.34 1.93
N ASP A 46 -24.30 2.04 1.61
CA ASP A 46 -25.25 1.00 2.05
C ASP A 46 -24.74 0.17 3.27
N GLY A 47 -23.51 0.42 3.75
CA GLY A 47 -23.03 0.26 5.14
C GLY A 47 -23.11 -1.09 5.88
N LYS A 48 -23.64 -2.16 5.29
CA LYS A 48 -23.92 -3.43 5.98
C LYS A 48 -23.05 -4.60 5.55
N PHE A 49 -22.71 -4.69 4.26
CA PHE A 49 -21.95 -5.82 3.73
C PHE A 49 -20.45 -5.62 3.82
N TYR A 50 -19.99 -4.40 3.50
CA TYR A 50 -18.65 -3.94 3.86
C TYR A 50 -18.38 -4.30 5.31
N LYS A 51 -19.28 -3.89 6.22
CA LYS A 51 -19.30 -4.19 7.66
C LYS A 51 -19.28 -5.69 8.04
N SER A 52 -19.42 -6.63 7.10
CA SER A 52 -19.29 -8.08 7.32
C SER A 52 -17.90 -8.58 6.92
N ILE A 53 -17.42 -8.21 5.72
CA ILE A 53 -16.00 -8.36 5.34
C ILE A 53 -15.12 -7.70 6.42
N GLU A 54 -15.49 -6.51 6.85
CA GLU A 54 -14.88 -5.66 7.87
C GLU A 54 -15.17 -6.09 9.31
N ASN A 55 -15.95 -7.15 9.56
CA ASN A 55 -15.97 -7.85 10.85
C ASN A 55 -15.03 -9.07 10.85
N SER A 56 -14.65 -9.58 9.68
CA SER A 56 -13.54 -10.53 9.52
C SER A 56 -12.17 -9.87 9.28
N LEU A 57 -12.15 -8.61 8.83
CA LEU A 57 -10.94 -7.83 8.47
C LEU A 57 -10.94 -6.39 9.05
N ASN A 58 -11.74 -6.14 10.09
CA ASN A 58 -11.80 -4.92 10.92
C ASN A 58 -11.87 -3.54 10.20
N ALA A 59 -13.09 -3.05 9.95
CA ALA A 59 -13.61 -1.73 10.39
C ALA A 59 -14.80 -1.19 9.56
N PRO A 60 -15.85 -0.63 10.18
CA PRO A 60 -17.06 -0.20 9.47
C PRO A 60 -16.93 1.13 8.71
N ASP A 61 -17.78 1.29 7.70
CA ASP A 61 -18.21 2.59 7.18
C ASP A 61 -18.52 3.59 8.32
N SER A 62 -17.96 4.80 8.18
CA SER A 62 -17.97 5.91 9.16
C SER A 62 -17.27 5.63 10.49
N LEU A 63 -16.00 6.04 10.58
CA LEU A 63 -15.33 6.45 11.82
C LEU A 63 -16.05 7.69 12.39
N PHE A 64 -17.12 7.45 13.15
CA PHE A 64 -17.74 8.44 14.02
C PHE A 64 -16.81 8.70 15.21
N LEU A 65 -15.89 9.65 15.03
CA LEU A 65 -15.00 10.11 16.10
C LEU A 65 -15.83 10.79 17.19
N GLN A 66 -15.83 10.20 18.39
CA GLN A 66 -16.53 10.74 19.55
C GLN A 66 -15.80 11.98 20.10
N ASP A 67 -16.54 12.87 20.79
CA ASP A 67 -15.92 14.03 21.45
C ASP A 67 -15.17 13.57 22.70
N ASN A 68 -13.88 13.27 22.53
CA ASN A 68 -12.99 12.80 23.58
C ASN A 68 -12.60 13.90 24.62
N SER A 69 -13.21 15.09 24.58
CA SER A 69 -12.79 16.23 25.42
C SER A 69 -13.05 16.05 26.92
N SER A 70 -13.88 15.09 27.33
CA SER A 70 -13.99 14.65 28.73
C SER A 70 -12.85 13.74 29.20
N GLU A 71 -12.24 12.96 28.29
CA GLU A 71 -11.29 11.90 28.63
C GLU A 71 -9.82 12.27 28.39
N GLN A 72 -9.54 13.12 27.40
CA GLN A 72 -8.16 13.45 26.99
C GLN A 72 -7.73 14.89 27.24
N SER A 73 -8.52 15.66 28.00
CA SER A 73 -8.19 17.04 28.39
C SER A 73 -7.28 17.12 29.63
N ILE A 74 -6.19 16.36 29.64
CA ILE A 74 -5.33 16.15 30.82
C ILE A 74 -4.64 17.42 31.34
N ASN A 75 -4.53 18.48 30.53
CA ASN A 75 -3.99 19.77 30.98
C ASN A 75 -5.04 20.58 31.79
N GLY A 76 -6.29 20.12 31.86
CA GLY A 76 -7.45 20.83 32.41
C GLY A 76 -8.38 21.36 31.32
N THR A 77 -9.59 21.78 31.70
CA THR A 77 -10.66 22.10 30.71
C THR A 77 -10.63 23.53 30.14
N TYR A 78 -9.97 24.45 30.85
CA TYR A 78 -9.54 25.77 30.37
C TYR A 78 -8.12 26.00 30.91
N PRO A 79 -7.10 25.34 30.32
CA PRO A 79 -5.75 25.37 30.85
C PRO A 79 -5.11 26.74 30.62
N GLU A 80 -4.25 27.17 31.55
CA GLU A 80 -3.40 28.35 31.33
C GLU A 80 -2.34 28.05 30.27
N HIS A 81 -1.78 26.83 30.27
CA HIS A 81 -0.83 26.33 29.27
C HIS A 81 -1.09 24.86 28.94
N ILE A 82 -0.81 24.45 27.70
CA ILE A 82 -0.83 23.06 27.26
C ILE A 82 0.60 22.53 27.28
N PHE A 83 0.92 21.76 28.33
CA PHE A 83 2.24 21.15 28.51
C PHE A 83 2.42 19.89 27.66
N ILE A 84 1.34 19.12 27.48
CA ILE A 84 1.33 17.82 26.82
C ILE A 84 0.23 17.79 25.74
N LYS A 85 0.60 17.37 24.53
CA LYS A 85 -0.32 17.14 23.42
C LYS A 85 -1.14 15.87 23.64
N THR A 86 -2.44 15.93 23.36
CA THR A 86 -3.40 14.81 23.33
C THR A 86 -4.27 14.93 22.08
N ARG A 87 -5.22 14.00 21.87
CA ARG A 87 -6.17 14.11 20.74
C ARG A 87 -7.09 15.34 20.83
N THR A 88 -7.19 16.00 21.99
CA THR A 88 -8.07 17.15 22.20
C THR A 88 -7.36 18.43 22.60
N GLN A 89 -6.04 18.39 22.85
CA GLN A 89 -5.23 19.52 23.31
C GLN A 89 -3.87 19.52 22.59
N THR A 90 -3.47 20.61 21.95
CA THR A 90 -2.17 20.69 21.25
C THR A 90 -1.62 22.11 21.21
N PHE A 91 -0.38 22.26 20.75
CA PHE A 91 0.27 23.56 20.57
C PHE A 91 1.13 23.56 19.31
N THR A 92 1.18 24.72 18.66
CA THR A 92 2.17 25.05 17.61
C THR A 92 3.35 25.79 18.26
N LYS A 93 4.18 26.45 17.47
CA LYS A 93 5.25 27.33 17.96
C LYS A 93 4.70 28.45 18.86
N ASP A 94 3.75 29.24 18.34
CA ASP A 94 3.32 30.51 18.95
C ASP A 94 1.90 30.45 19.59
N TYR A 95 1.13 29.38 19.34
CA TYR A 95 -0.27 29.25 19.76
C TYR A 95 -0.56 27.90 20.44
N GLU A 96 -1.63 27.88 21.23
CA GLU A 96 -2.20 26.71 21.92
C GLU A 96 -3.66 26.51 21.48
N PHE A 97 -4.10 25.26 21.43
CA PHE A 97 -5.35 24.81 20.81
C PHE A 97 -6.02 23.71 21.62
N MET A 98 -7.35 23.73 21.73
CA MET A 98 -8.10 22.63 22.34
C MET A 98 -9.50 22.45 21.73
N ILE A 99 -10.01 21.23 21.78
CA ILE A 99 -11.43 20.93 21.54
C ILE A 99 -12.20 21.11 22.84
N ARG A 100 -13.36 21.75 22.75
CA ARG A 100 -14.38 21.70 23.81
C ARG A 100 -15.78 21.73 23.18
N ASN A 101 -16.64 20.79 23.58
CA ASN A 101 -18.03 20.68 23.11
C ASN A 101 -18.13 20.69 21.57
N GLY A 102 -17.31 19.89 20.89
CA GLY A 102 -17.25 19.81 19.43
C GLY A 102 -16.68 21.05 18.73
N LYS A 103 -15.99 21.97 19.42
CA LYS A 103 -15.44 23.21 18.83
C LYS A 103 -13.94 23.37 19.11
N LEU A 104 -13.20 23.87 18.13
CA LEU A 104 -11.82 24.31 18.29
C LEU A 104 -11.76 25.70 18.94
N LEU A 105 -11.09 25.79 20.08
CA LEU A 105 -10.65 27.03 20.70
C LEU A 105 -9.13 27.19 20.54
N PHE A 106 -8.65 28.42 20.55
CA PHE A 106 -7.24 28.76 20.48
C PHE A 106 -6.88 29.97 21.35
N LYS A 107 -5.59 30.12 21.66
CA LYS A 107 -4.99 31.36 22.18
C LYS A 107 -3.51 31.47 21.77
N PRO A 108 -2.94 32.67 21.61
CA PRO A 108 -1.49 32.86 21.61
C PRO A 108 -0.89 32.38 22.94
N LYS A 109 0.34 31.86 22.94
CA LYS A 109 1.04 31.47 24.19
C LYS A 109 1.30 32.63 25.15
N THR A 110 1.24 33.87 24.64
CA THR A 110 1.36 35.12 25.40
C THR A 110 0.04 35.64 25.96
N GLU A 111 -1.08 34.91 25.76
CA GLU A 111 -2.40 35.28 26.28
C GLU A 111 -3.04 34.12 27.06
N ASN A 112 -3.88 34.44 28.04
CA ASN A 112 -4.63 33.44 28.82
C ASN A 112 -6.10 33.30 28.37
N LEU A 113 -6.57 34.12 27.42
CA LEU A 113 -7.97 34.13 26.98
C LEU A 113 -8.19 33.20 25.77
N TRP A 114 -8.84 32.07 26.02
CA TRP A 114 -9.33 31.15 24.98
C TRP A 114 -10.43 31.79 24.11
N LYS A 115 -10.29 31.68 22.79
CA LYS A 115 -11.20 32.25 21.77
C LYS A 115 -11.63 31.15 20.79
N LEU A 116 -12.81 31.28 20.18
CA LEU A 116 -13.25 30.35 19.12
C LEU A 116 -12.40 30.54 17.84
N TYR A 117 -11.95 29.44 17.25
CA TYR A 117 -11.15 29.49 16.02
C TYR A 117 -12.00 29.85 14.81
N CYS A 118 -11.57 30.84 14.01
CA CYS A 118 -12.35 31.37 12.88
C CYS A 118 -13.80 31.72 13.26
N GLU A 119 -13.98 32.37 14.43
CA GLU A 119 -15.26 32.82 15.02
C GLU A 119 -16.22 31.70 15.47
N THR A 120 -16.37 30.62 14.71
CA THR A 120 -17.31 29.53 14.99
C THR A 120 -16.74 28.41 15.86
N GLY A 121 -15.42 28.18 15.76
CA GLY A 121 -14.72 26.99 16.24
C GLY A 121 -14.94 25.73 15.38
N ILE A 122 -15.64 25.83 14.25
CA ILE A 122 -16.06 24.66 13.44
C ILE A 122 -15.69 24.91 11.96
N PRO A 123 -15.05 23.93 11.27
CA PRO A 123 -14.79 24.01 9.84
C PRO A 123 -16.04 24.10 8.96
N GLU A 124 -15.91 24.66 7.75
CA GLU A 124 -17.03 24.75 6.82
C GLU A 124 -17.54 23.35 6.43
N GLY A 125 -18.87 23.17 6.49
CA GLY A 125 -19.53 21.89 6.24
C GLY A 125 -19.37 20.83 7.34
N ALA A 126 -18.67 21.11 8.44
CA ALA A 126 -18.57 20.25 9.62
C ALA A 126 -19.69 20.55 10.65
N GLN A 127 -20.03 19.55 11.47
CA GLN A 127 -20.97 19.71 12.60
C GLN A 127 -20.24 19.86 13.95
N SER A 128 -19.09 19.21 14.09
CA SER A 128 -18.23 19.23 15.28
C SER A 128 -16.78 18.90 14.90
N VAL A 129 -15.84 19.34 15.71
CA VAL A 129 -14.43 18.91 15.71
C VAL A 129 -14.25 17.83 16.78
N ALA A 130 -13.62 16.71 16.45
CA ALA A 130 -13.50 15.54 17.33
C ALA A 130 -12.06 15.23 17.77
N GLU A 131 -11.06 15.40 16.90
CA GLU A 131 -9.63 15.24 17.26
C GLU A 131 -8.73 16.30 16.60
N ILE A 132 -7.59 16.64 17.22
CA ILE A 132 -6.59 17.60 16.73
C ILE A 132 -5.15 17.10 16.85
N SER A 133 -4.28 17.62 15.97
CA SER A 133 -2.83 17.58 16.11
C SER A 133 -2.21 18.85 15.51
N GLY A 134 -0.97 19.20 15.89
CA GLY A 134 -0.36 20.47 15.48
C GLY A 134 1.15 20.54 15.71
N ASP A 135 1.84 21.25 14.83
CA ASP A 135 3.30 21.34 14.76
C ASP A 135 3.75 22.54 13.89
N SER A 136 4.98 23.04 14.08
CA SER A 136 5.51 24.29 13.47
C SER A 136 4.49 25.43 13.54
N ASN A 137 3.79 25.75 12.44
CA ASN A 137 2.78 26.80 12.32
C ASN A 137 1.42 26.31 11.79
N CYS A 138 1.17 24.99 11.78
CA CYS A 138 -0.04 24.39 11.23
C CYS A 138 -0.76 23.49 12.25
N VAL A 139 -2.09 23.42 12.11
CA VAL A 139 -2.98 22.59 12.91
C VAL A 139 -3.88 21.78 11.98
N PHE A 140 -3.98 20.49 12.25
CA PHE A 140 -4.84 19.54 11.56
C PHE A 140 -5.92 19.08 12.54
N VAL A 141 -7.15 18.95 12.06
CA VAL A 141 -8.29 18.50 12.87
C VAL A 141 -9.14 17.50 12.08
N PHE A 142 -9.71 16.53 12.77
CA PHE A 142 -10.77 15.67 12.23
C PHE A 142 -12.13 16.11 12.77
N ASP A 143 -13.13 16.11 11.90
CA ASP A 143 -14.54 16.29 12.30
C ASP A 143 -15.15 14.98 12.83
N GLY A 144 -16.36 15.06 13.39
CA GLY A 144 -17.11 13.87 13.87
C GLY A 144 -17.48 12.83 12.80
N GLN A 145 -17.11 13.04 11.53
CA GLN A 145 -17.28 12.10 10.40
C GLN A 145 -15.93 11.64 9.81
N GLY A 146 -14.83 11.90 10.52
CA GLY A 146 -13.47 11.57 10.11
C GLY A 146 -12.91 12.39 8.94
N ARG A 147 -13.53 13.51 8.55
CA ARG A 147 -13.00 14.40 7.50
C ARG A 147 -11.85 15.25 8.04
N LEU A 148 -10.72 15.26 7.33
CA LEU A 148 -9.60 16.13 7.65
C LEU A 148 -9.85 17.58 7.23
N TYR A 149 -9.57 18.49 8.16
CA TYR A 149 -9.41 19.91 7.90
C TYR A 149 -8.04 20.37 8.42
N ARG A 150 -7.41 21.33 7.74
CA ARG A 150 -6.12 21.92 8.16
C ARG A 150 -6.13 23.44 8.04
N THR A 151 -5.25 24.09 8.80
CA THR A 151 -5.10 25.55 8.86
C THR A 151 -3.69 25.95 9.30
N TYR A 152 -3.34 27.24 9.17
CA TYR A 152 -2.05 27.81 9.53
C TYR A 152 -2.22 29.05 10.41
N THR A 153 -1.30 29.25 11.35
CA THR A 153 -1.20 30.48 12.15
C THR A 153 -0.41 31.58 11.46
N GLU A 154 0.37 31.24 10.42
CA GLU A 154 1.17 32.16 9.61
C GLU A 154 0.80 32.11 8.12
N LYS A 155 1.28 33.11 7.36
CA LYS A 155 1.07 33.19 5.92
C LYS A 155 2.01 32.23 5.17
N GLU A 156 1.48 31.10 4.74
CA GLU A 156 2.23 30.06 4.03
C GLU A 156 2.21 30.20 2.50
N VAL A 157 3.34 29.80 1.88
CA VAL A 157 3.51 29.80 0.42
C VAL A 157 3.34 28.39 -0.10
N ARG A 158 2.09 27.99 -0.34
CA ARG A 158 1.80 26.73 -1.03
C ARG A 158 1.46 26.97 -2.49
N LYS A 159 1.84 26.00 -3.32
CA LYS A 159 1.40 25.84 -4.71
C LYS A 159 0.93 24.40 -4.83
N THR A 160 -0.38 24.18 -4.72
CA THR A 160 -1.00 22.91 -5.08
C THR A 160 -1.42 22.97 -6.55
N ALA A 161 -1.67 21.82 -7.18
CA ALA A 161 -2.20 21.80 -8.55
C ALA A 161 -3.54 22.56 -8.67
N ALA A 162 -4.34 22.56 -7.58
CA ALA A 162 -5.62 23.26 -7.49
C ALA A 162 -5.52 24.76 -7.12
N SER A 163 -4.39 25.26 -6.62
CA SER A 163 -4.23 26.71 -6.33
C SER A 163 -2.75 27.15 -6.28
N PRO A 164 -2.35 28.11 -7.13
CA PRO A 164 -1.01 28.70 -7.12
C PRO A 164 -0.86 29.90 -6.15
N PHE A 165 -1.83 30.14 -5.26
CA PHE A 165 -1.92 31.35 -4.42
C PHE A 165 -1.60 31.10 -2.95
N TYR A 166 -1.07 32.14 -2.27
CA TYR A 166 -0.79 32.14 -0.84
C TYR A 166 -2.00 31.69 -0.01
N VAL A 167 -1.76 30.81 0.95
CA VAL A 167 -2.77 30.49 1.96
C VAL A 167 -2.83 31.65 2.95
N LYS A 168 -4.05 32.14 3.23
CA LYS A 168 -4.28 33.09 4.33
C LYS A 168 -4.11 32.34 5.66
N PRO A 169 -3.46 32.92 6.67
CA PRO A 169 -3.54 32.37 8.03
C PRO A 169 -4.98 32.42 8.53
N PHE A 170 -5.32 31.58 9.51
CA PHE A 170 -6.67 31.48 10.10
C PHE A 170 -7.75 31.23 9.04
N THR A 171 -7.54 30.21 8.20
CA THR A 171 -8.45 29.81 7.11
C THR A 171 -8.46 28.29 6.99
N TRP A 172 -9.64 27.69 7.02
CA TRP A 172 -9.83 26.25 6.87
C TRP A 172 -9.55 25.76 5.44
N ILE A 173 -8.88 24.61 5.32
CA ILE A 173 -8.66 23.88 4.07
C ILE A 173 -9.06 22.41 4.28
N TYR A 174 -9.95 21.91 3.44
CA TYR A 174 -10.51 20.54 3.51
C TYR A 174 -9.95 19.58 2.44
N LEU A 175 -9.04 20.04 1.59
CA LEU A 175 -8.40 19.22 0.54
C LEU A 175 -6.95 18.88 0.91
N TYR A 176 -6.55 17.63 0.68
CA TYR A 176 -5.25 17.03 1.01
C TYR A 176 -4.75 16.13 -0.12
N GLY A 177 -3.44 15.88 -0.18
CA GLY A 177 -2.80 14.99 -1.16
C GLY A 177 -2.52 15.59 -2.55
N TRP A 178 -1.78 14.81 -3.35
CA TRP A 178 -1.32 15.06 -4.73
C TRP A 178 -1.24 13.71 -5.48
N PRO A 179 -1.50 13.63 -6.80
CA PRO A 179 -1.85 14.71 -7.74
C PRO A 179 -3.28 15.20 -7.59
N GLU A 180 -4.21 14.32 -7.19
CA GLU A 180 -5.59 14.67 -6.91
C GLU A 180 -5.72 15.12 -5.44
N SER A 181 -6.03 16.39 -5.21
CA SER A 181 -6.28 16.91 -3.86
C SER A 181 -7.75 16.69 -3.47
N VAL A 182 -8.01 15.81 -2.51
CA VAL A 182 -9.36 15.36 -2.11
C VAL A 182 -9.59 15.51 -0.59
N VAL A 183 -10.82 15.29 -0.13
CA VAL A 183 -11.12 15.21 1.31
C VAL A 183 -10.52 13.92 1.86
N PHE A 184 -9.45 14.03 2.65
CA PHE A 184 -8.87 12.88 3.34
C PHE A 184 -9.80 12.41 4.47
N LYS A 185 -9.93 11.09 4.59
CA LYS A 185 -10.52 10.39 5.74
C LYS A 185 -9.58 9.24 6.14
N PRO A 186 -9.39 8.96 7.45
CA PRO A 186 -8.72 7.74 7.87
C PRO A 186 -9.53 6.52 7.39
N GLY A 187 -8.87 5.62 6.65
CA GLY A 187 -9.49 4.40 6.15
C GLY A 187 -9.47 3.26 7.17
N VAL A 188 -10.18 2.17 6.84
CA VAL A 188 -10.29 0.95 7.68
C VAL A 188 -8.95 0.41 8.17
N VAL A 189 -7.88 0.55 7.35
CA VAL A 189 -6.50 0.14 7.65
C VAL A 189 -5.87 0.78 8.90
N VAL A 190 -6.51 1.81 9.47
CA VAL A 190 -6.12 2.42 10.76
C VAL A 190 -7.28 2.54 11.74
N ASN A 191 -8.40 1.85 11.55
CA ASN A 191 -9.47 1.92 12.54
C ASN A 191 -8.99 1.46 13.93
N ASN A 192 -9.66 1.94 14.97
CA ASN A 192 -9.25 1.75 16.36
C ASN A 192 -7.78 2.17 16.61
N TYR A 193 -7.23 3.11 15.82
CA TYR A 193 -5.84 3.58 15.98
C TYR A 193 -5.56 3.96 17.42
N ARG A 194 -4.41 3.55 17.95
CA ARG A 194 -3.99 3.88 19.32
C ARG A 194 -3.72 5.37 19.46
N ALA A 195 -3.13 5.96 18.43
CA ALA A 195 -2.77 7.36 18.37
C ALA A 195 -2.61 7.83 16.93
N TRP A 196 -2.69 9.14 16.73
CA TRP A 196 -2.21 9.80 15.52
C TRP A 196 -1.50 11.10 15.88
N ALA A 197 -0.62 11.54 14.98
CA ALA A 197 0.03 12.84 15.08
C ALA A 197 0.28 13.41 13.68
N MET A 198 0.51 14.72 13.60
CA MET A 198 1.00 15.37 12.39
C MET A 198 2.35 16.05 12.65
N GLY A 199 3.20 16.11 11.62
CA GLY A 199 4.51 16.76 11.63
C GLY A 199 4.70 17.70 10.45
N ALA A 200 5.44 18.78 10.66
CA ALA A 200 5.68 19.83 9.67
C ALA A 200 7.17 20.22 9.57
N ARG A 201 7.89 19.57 8.65
CA ARG A 201 9.30 19.87 8.36
C ARG A 201 9.44 21.15 7.52
N ARG A 202 9.71 22.28 8.20
CA ARG A 202 9.73 23.65 7.61
C ARG A 202 10.90 24.49 8.12
N LYS A 203 10.84 25.80 7.84
CA LYS A 203 11.79 26.86 8.23
C LYS A 203 12.28 26.81 9.69
N ASP A 204 11.45 26.29 10.61
CA ASP A 204 11.74 26.30 12.05
C ASP A 204 12.70 25.17 12.46
N VAL A 205 12.71 24.04 11.72
CA VAL A 205 13.75 22.99 11.79
C VAL A 205 14.87 23.24 10.78
N LEU A 206 14.58 23.92 9.66
CA LEU A 206 15.49 24.39 8.60
C LEU A 206 16.27 23.32 7.83
N TRP A 207 16.85 22.31 8.49
CA TRP A 207 17.49 21.16 7.89
C TRP A 207 17.23 19.88 8.69
N HIS A 208 17.44 18.73 8.05
CA HIS A 208 17.63 17.46 8.74
C HIS A 208 19.04 16.94 8.47
N GLU A 209 19.51 16.00 9.28
CA GLU A 209 20.75 15.25 9.06
C GLU A 209 20.43 13.84 8.58
N ASP A 210 21.20 13.33 7.62
CA ASP A 210 21.13 11.94 7.16
C ASP A 210 21.93 10.98 8.06
N ILE A 211 21.92 9.68 7.72
CA ILE A 211 22.69 8.64 8.43
C ILE A 211 24.21 8.89 8.41
N PHE A 212 24.72 9.64 7.43
CA PHE A 212 26.12 10.04 7.29
C PHE A 212 26.43 11.44 7.88
N LYS A 213 25.45 12.10 8.52
CA LYS A 213 25.52 13.45 9.12
C LYS A 213 25.70 14.60 8.11
N ASN A 214 25.21 14.42 6.89
CA ASN A 214 25.02 15.49 5.92
C ASN A 214 23.77 16.32 6.26
N GLU A 215 23.90 17.64 6.34
CA GLU A 215 22.80 18.55 6.72
C GLU A 215 22.01 19.02 5.49
N HIS A 216 20.82 18.48 5.24
CA HIS A 216 19.98 18.79 4.08
C HIS A 216 18.87 19.80 4.40
N HIS A 217 18.95 21.00 3.80
CA HIS A 217 17.97 22.09 3.90
C HIS A 217 16.55 21.64 3.47
N PHE A 218 15.50 22.11 4.15
CA PHE A 218 14.07 21.75 3.94
C PHE A 218 13.43 22.08 2.57
N GLY A 219 14.23 22.37 1.54
CA GLY A 219 13.73 22.73 0.21
C GLY A 219 12.99 24.08 0.17
N THR A 220 11.86 24.11 -0.55
CA THR A 220 11.05 25.33 -0.80
C THR A 220 9.55 25.18 -0.56
N MET A 221 9.05 23.97 -0.32
CA MET A 221 7.61 23.70 -0.15
C MET A 221 7.25 23.19 1.25
N GLY A 222 8.24 22.70 2.01
CA GLY A 222 8.04 22.06 3.31
C GLY A 222 7.32 20.72 3.19
N LEU A 223 7.37 19.93 4.26
CA LEU A 223 6.57 18.71 4.39
C LEU A 223 5.41 18.93 5.38
N GLU A 224 4.39 18.09 5.26
CA GLU A 224 3.24 17.94 6.16
C GLU A 224 2.82 16.48 6.09
N THR A 225 3.11 15.71 7.12
CA THR A 225 2.85 14.26 7.17
C THR A 225 1.93 13.93 8.33
N ILE A 226 0.96 13.05 8.10
CA ILE A 226 0.03 12.50 9.10
C ILE A 226 0.44 11.06 9.38
N TYR A 227 0.56 10.69 10.64
CA TYR A 227 0.99 9.37 11.09
C TYR A 227 -0.07 8.76 12.02
N PHE A 228 -0.41 7.50 11.81
CA PHE A 228 -1.38 6.72 12.59
C PHE A 228 -0.74 5.44 13.13
N LEU A 229 -0.72 5.28 14.45
CA LEU A 229 -0.31 4.04 15.11
C LEU A 229 -1.50 3.07 15.13
N THR A 230 -1.37 1.92 14.47
CA THR A 230 -2.47 0.95 14.29
C THR A 230 -2.99 0.37 15.61
N GLU A 231 -4.19 -0.23 15.60
CA GLU A 231 -4.79 -0.93 16.74
C GLU A 231 -3.83 -1.97 17.38
N LYS A 232 -3.01 -2.64 16.56
CA LYS A 232 -1.99 -3.60 17.01
C LYS A 232 -0.75 -2.94 17.65
N GLY A 233 -0.45 -1.69 17.32
CA GLY A 233 0.68 -0.93 17.88
C GLY A 233 2.07 -1.28 17.32
N ASN A 234 2.12 -2.06 16.24
CA ASN A 234 3.33 -2.54 15.55
C ASN A 234 3.64 -1.81 14.22
N GLU A 235 2.61 -1.24 13.59
CA GLU A 235 2.69 -0.52 12.31
C GLU A 235 2.32 0.95 12.51
N ILE A 236 3.04 1.84 11.82
CA ILE A 236 2.64 3.25 11.68
C ILE A 236 2.30 3.49 10.20
N ARG A 237 1.01 3.67 9.92
CA ARG A 237 0.51 4.08 8.60
C ARG A 237 0.63 5.59 8.45
N PHE A 238 0.97 6.08 7.26
CA PHE A 238 1.15 7.52 7.07
C PHE A 238 0.78 7.99 5.66
N THR A 239 0.62 9.30 5.52
CA THR A 239 0.51 10.01 4.25
C THR A 239 1.05 11.43 4.38
N ASP A 240 1.54 12.01 3.29
CA ASP A 240 2.00 13.39 3.23
C ASP A 240 1.38 14.16 2.07
N SER A 241 1.57 15.47 2.05
CA SER A 241 0.90 16.34 1.07
C SER A 241 1.38 16.24 -0.39
N GLY A 242 2.47 15.52 -0.66
CA GLY A 242 2.96 15.17 -2.00
C GLY A 242 2.53 13.77 -2.46
N LEU A 243 1.88 12.99 -1.58
CA LEU A 243 1.35 11.66 -1.86
C LEU A 243 -0.16 11.67 -2.14
N PRO A 244 -0.72 10.59 -2.72
CA PRO A 244 -2.15 10.36 -2.74
C PRO A 244 -2.73 10.37 -1.32
N ALA A 245 -3.96 10.86 -1.19
CA ALA A 245 -4.68 10.95 0.08
C ALA A 245 -5.25 9.58 0.55
N ASP A 246 -4.38 8.58 0.63
CA ASP A 246 -4.64 7.24 1.19
C ASP A 246 -3.76 6.96 2.41
N LEU A 247 -3.74 5.72 2.91
CA LEU A 247 -2.84 5.26 3.99
C LEU A 247 -2.08 3.97 3.60
N SER A 248 -1.74 3.87 2.31
CA SER A 248 -1.02 2.74 1.71
C SER A 248 0.46 2.67 2.10
N LYS A 249 1.00 3.73 2.72
CA LYS A 249 2.39 3.81 3.18
C LYS A 249 2.47 3.40 4.65
N THR A 250 3.49 2.62 5.00
CA THR A 250 3.68 2.09 6.37
C THR A 250 5.16 1.94 6.71
N PHE A 251 5.53 2.22 7.95
CA PHE A 251 6.81 1.77 8.51
C PHE A 251 6.58 1.11 9.87
N LEU A 252 7.52 0.25 10.26
CA LEU A 252 7.37 -0.58 11.45
C LEU A 252 7.93 0.11 12.69
N THR A 253 7.39 -0.25 13.86
CA THR A 253 7.97 0.06 15.17
C THR A 253 9.28 -0.73 15.41
N PRO A 254 10.07 -0.44 16.47
CA PRO A 254 11.37 -1.04 16.70
C PRO A 254 11.39 -2.57 16.60
N LYS A 255 12.50 -3.10 16.06
CA LYS A 255 12.73 -4.53 15.82
C LYS A 255 11.65 -5.14 14.93
N ASN A 256 11.52 -4.59 13.72
CA ASN A 256 10.67 -5.09 12.64
C ASN A 256 9.21 -5.32 13.08
N GLY A 257 8.66 -4.32 13.77
CA GLY A 257 7.27 -4.32 14.24
C GLY A 257 7.04 -5.11 15.54
N ARG A 258 8.05 -5.76 16.09
CA ARG A 258 7.88 -6.55 17.32
C ARG A 258 7.61 -5.69 18.55
N PHE A 259 8.03 -4.41 18.56
CA PHE A 259 7.71 -3.48 19.65
C PHE A 259 6.27 -2.96 19.56
N ILE A 260 5.51 -3.11 20.64
CA ILE A 260 4.09 -2.76 20.73
C ILE A 260 3.94 -1.42 21.46
N ALA A 261 3.86 -0.34 20.69
CA ALA A 261 3.63 1.00 21.22
C ALA A 261 2.17 1.20 21.66
N VAL A 262 1.95 1.98 22.71
CA VAL A 262 0.61 2.37 23.20
C VAL A 262 0.23 3.80 22.81
N ASN A 263 1.20 4.66 22.48
CA ASN A 263 0.94 6.02 22.00
C ASN A 263 2.05 6.51 21.05
N LEU A 264 1.75 7.55 20.26
CA LEU A 264 2.61 8.18 19.26
C LEU A 264 2.47 9.71 19.35
N SER A 265 3.60 10.41 19.26
CA SER A 265 3.68 11.85 19.01
C SER A 265 4.65 12.14 17.86
N ASN A 266 4.50 13.26 17.17
CA ASN A 266 5.39 13.65 16.07
C ASN A 266 5.69 15.16 16.09
N SER A 267 6.87 15.53 15.61
CA SER A 267 7.23 16.90 15.23
C SER A 267 8.26 16.89 14.11
N ALA A 268 8.08 17.78 13.13
CA ALA A 268 8.69 17.79 11.80
C ALA A 268 8.50 16.48 11.03
N SER A 269 9.40 15.52 11.26
CA SER A 269 9.37 14.16 10.71
C SER A 269 9.81 13.12 11.77
N THR A 270 9.97 13.56 13.02
CA THR A 270 10.49 12.73 14.10
C THR A 270 9.35 12.19 14.93
N ASN A 271 9.15 10.88 14.80
CA ASN A 271 8.21 10.10 15.57
C ASN A 271 8.79 9.82 16.96
N PHE A 272 7.95 9.90 17.99
CA PHE A 272 8.24 9.53 19.37
C PHE A 272 7.14 8.57 19.84
N ILE A 273 7.52 7.38 20.29
CA ILE A 273 6.60 6.34 20.76
C ILE A 273 6.96 5.85 22.15
N ILE A 274 5.96 5.35 22.86
CA ILE A 274 6.08 4.72 24.19
C ILE A 274 5.31 3.40 24.23
N GLY A 275 5.83 2.39 24.93
CA GLY A 275 5.17 1.11 25.20
C GLY A 275 4.58 1.02 26.62
N ASP A 276 3.89 -0.09 26.93
CA ASP A 276 3.17 -0.27 28.20
C ASP A 276 4.06 -0.47 29.45
N LYS A 277 5.38 -0.50 29.32
CA LYS A 277 6.33 -0.43 30.47
C LYS A 277 7.05 0.91 30.56
N GLY A 278 6.82 1.81 29.61
CA GLY A 278 7.56 3.06 29.50
C GLY A 278 8.83 2.97 28.65
N SER A 279 9.07 1.86 27.93
CA SER A 279 10.13 1.84 26.93
C SER A 279 9.82 2.87 25.85
N MET A 280 10.81 3.67 25.49
CA MET A 280 10.64 4.83 24.61
C MET A 280 11.61 4.79 23.43
N TYR A 281 11.12 5.20 22.25
CA TYR A 281 11.90 5.23 21.03
C TYR A 281 11.58 6.46 20.17
N THR A 282 12.58 6.96 19.47
CA THR A 282 12.46 8.07 18.52
C THR A 282 13.08 7.72 17.17
N ARG A 283 12.44 8.11 16.06
CA ARG A 283 12.96 7.93 14.69
C ARG A 283 12.55 9.09 13.79
N LEU A 284 13.49 9.70 13.09
CA LEU A 284 13.19 10.63 11.99
C LEU A 284 12.93 9.80 10.74
N ILE A 285 11.69 9.82 10.26
CA ILE A 285 11.30 9.11 9.03
C ILE A 285 10.05 9.75 8.42
N ASP A 286 10.17 10.11 7.15
CA ASP A 286 9.14 10.57 6.24
C ASP A 286 9.40 10.01 4.83
N PHE A 287 8.49 10.23 3.87
CA PHE A 287 8.58 9.66 2.52
C PHE A 287 9.87 10.04 1.78
N ASP A 288 10.31 11.29 1.93
CA ASP A 288 11.55 11.79 1.33
C ASP A 288 12.77 11.09 1.97
N THR A 289 12.82 10.94 3.29
CA THR A 289 14.00 10.45 4.04
C THR A 289 14.16 8.94 4.01
N MET A 290 13.09 8.19 3.79
CA MET A 290 13.15 6.73 3.60
C MET A 290 13.67 6.29 2.23
N GLY A 291 13.94 7.21 1.29
CA GLY A 291 14.43 6.86 -0.06
C GLY A 291 13.35 6.66 -1.13
N CYS A 292 12.07 6.83 -0.78
CA CYS A 292 10.95 6.52 -1.69
C CYS A 292 10.66 7.61 -2.74
N ASP A 293 11.33 8.77 -2.68
CA ASP A 293 11.20 9.87 -3.67
C ASP A 293 12.47 10.14 -4.50
N PRO A 294 12.92 9.18 -5.35
CA PRO A 294 14.05 9.38 -6.26
C PRO A 294 13.68 10.21 -7.50
N MET A 295 12.50 10.86 -7.49
CA MET A 295 12.10 11.84 -8.49
C MET A 295 12.54 13.24 -8.08
N PHE A 296 12.40 13.61 -6.80
CA PHE A 296 12.81 14.92 -6.31
C PHE A 296 14.10 14.92 -5.49
N PHE A 297 14.64 13.76 -5.10
CA PHE A 297 15.91 13.66 -4.36
C PHE A 297 16.86 12.62 -4.97
N LYS A 298 18.14 12.69 -4.58
CA LYS A 298 19.18 11.72 -4.95
C LYS A 298 19.58 10.96 -3.70
N TYR A 299 19.91 9.69 -3.82
CA TYR A 299 20.24 8.84 -2.68
C TYR A 299 21.52 8.05 -2.90
N THR A 300 22.23 7.74 -1.81
CA THR A 300 23.49 7.00 -1.83
C THR A 300 23.59 6.04 -0.64
N TYR A 301 24.00 4.80 -0.89
CA TYR A 301 24.42 3.86 0.15
C TYR A 301 25.93 3.95 0.44
N GLU A 302 26.69 4.72 -0.35
CA GLU A 302 28.10 4.97 -0.08
C GLU A 302 28.27 6.19 0.85
N PRO A 303 28.99 6.04 1.98
CA PRO A 303 29.28 7.13 2.90
C PRO A 303 30.13 8.22 2.26
N TYR A 304 29.73 9.47 2.45
CA TYR A 304 30.50 10.66 2.08
C TYR A 304 30.20 11.81 3.05
N GLN A 305 30.95 12.90 2.94
CA GLN A 305 30.71 14.14 3.68
C GLN A 305 30.46 15.29 2.70
N SER A 306 29.32 15.93 2.82
CA SER A 306 28.97 17.12 2.04
C SER A 306 29.75 18.35 2.53
N LYS A 307 30.06 19.23 1.58
CA LYS A 307 30.71 20.53 1.81
C LYS A 307 29.73 21.67 2.10
N TYR A 308 28.43 21.44 1.96
CA TYR A 308 27.38 22.44 2.23
C TYR A 308 26.74 22.18 3.58
N LYS A 309 26.30 23.24 4.26
CA LYS A 309 25.58 23.15 5.54
C LYS A 309 24.07 23.31 5.38
N GLY A 310 23.29 22.90 6.38
CA GLY A 310 21.82 22.84 6.32
C GLY A 310 21.14 24.20 6.18
N ASN A 311 21.83 25.28 6.56
CA ASN A 311 21.39 26.66 6.31
C ASN A 311 21.66 27.14 4.87
N GLU A 312 22.39 26.37 4.04
CA GLU A 312 22.56 26.59 2.61
C GLU A 312 21.54 25.77 1.81
N TYR A 313 20.69 26.46 1.04
CA TYR A 313 19.78 25.84 0.07
C TYR A 313 20.45 24.89 -0.95
N ARG A 314 21.79 24.88 -1.05
CA ARG A 314 22.55 23.94 -1.89
C ARG A 314 22.58 22.52 -1.35
N SER A 315 22.49 22.28 -0.04
CA SER A 315 22.54 20.90 0.50
C SER A 315 21.29 20.07 0.17
N ASN A 316 20.19 20.73 -0.23
CA ASN A 316 19.00 20.13 -0.86
C ASN A 316 19.28 19.54 -2.28
N PHE A 317 20.49 19.70 -2.81
CA PHE A 317 20.96 19.12 -4.09
C PHE A 317 22.10 18.11 -3.89
N GLU A 318 22.44 17.77 -2.65
CA GLU A 318 23.41 16.71 -2.33
C GLU A 318 22.66 15.36 -2.20
N SER A 319 23.36 14.23 -2.24
CA SER A 319 22.72 12.91 -2.14
C SER A 319 22.44 12.54 -0.69
N TRP A 320 21.23 12.09 -0.37
CA TRP A 320 20.84 11.72 0.98
C TRP A 320 21.31 10.28 1.27
N GLY A 321 21.95 10.07 2.41
CA GLY A 321 22.42 8.75 2.83
C GLY A 321 21.28 7.77 3.12
N LEU A 322 21.41 6.55 2.60
CA LEU A 322 20.53 5.41 2.88
C LEU A 322 21.33 4.24 3.49
N PRO A 323 20.69 3.33 4.25
CA PRO A 323 19.28 3.36 4.69
C PRO A 323 18.96 4.54 5.62
N ALA A 324 17.67 4.81 5.84
CA ALA A 324 17.25 5.79 6.85
C ALA A 324 17.69 5.37 8.26
N GLU A 325 17.79 6.34 9.18
CA GLU A 325 18.19 6.03 10.57
C GLU A 325 17.19 5.09 11.26
N ASP A 326 17.68 4.11 12.03
CA ASP A 326 16.85 3.17 12.81
C ASP A 326 16.27 3.86 14.07
N TRP A 327 15.36 3.18 14.76
CA TRP A 327 14.78 3.62 16.03
C TRP A 327 15.83 3.75 17.13
N TYR A 328 16.13 4.99 17.51
CA TYR A 328 16.94 5.31 18.68
C TYR A 328 16.13 5.06 19.97
N LYS A 329 16.59 4.12 20.83
CA LYS A 329 16.00 3.93 22.16
C LYS A 329 16.36 5.12 23.05
N GLN A 330 15.35 5.74 23.66
CA GLN A 330 15.55 6.77 24.68
C GLN A 330 15.92 6.14 26.04
N PRO A 331 16.69 6.85 26.89
CA PRO A 331 16.93 6.45 28.28
C PRO A 331 15.61 6.25 29.04
N ASP A 332 15.55 5.20 29.85
CA ASP A 332 14.39 4.90 30.68
C ASP A 332 14.27 5.90 31.84
N ILE A 333 13.04 6.31 32.18
CA ILE A 333 12.79 7.15 33.37
C ILE A 333 12.84 6.25 34.61
N LYS A 334 13.55 6.68 35.66
CA LYS A 334 13.58 5.98 36.94
C LYS A 334 12.25 6.16 37.68
N LEU A 335 11.62 5.05 38.07
CA LEU A 335 10.31 5.04 38.73
C LEU A 335 10.46 4.57 40.18
N ASP A 336 10.90 5.50 41.03
CA ASP A 336 11.10 5.28 42.47
C ASP A 336 9.93 5.88 43.29
N GLY A 337 9.66 5.29 44.47
CA GLY A 337 8.62 5.78 45.37
C GLY A 337 7.21 5.64 44.78
N LYS A 338 6.55 6.77 44.50
CA LYS A 338 5.21 6.83 43.87
C LYS A 338 5.25 7.18 42.38
N ALA A 339 6.44 7.28 41.77
CA ALA A 339 6.56 7.68 40.37
C ALA A 339 5.85 6.69 39.43
N ARG A 340 5.02 7.22 38.53
CA ARG A 340 4.24 6.47 37.53
C ARG A 340 4.25 7.22 36.21
N LEU A 341 4.39 6.52 35.10
CA LEU A 341 4.24 7.11 33.76
C LEU A 341 2.82 6.88 33.23
N THR A 342 2.35 7.82 32.42
CA THR A 342 1.14 7.66 31.61
C THR A 342 1.51 7.35 30.16
N LYS A 343 0.51 6.92 29.39
CA LYS A 343 0.57 6.83 27.93
C LYS A 343 0.82 8.18 27.24
N PHE A 344 0.63 9.32 27.90
CA PHE A 344 0.68 10.63 27.25
C PHE A 344 2.12 11.16 27.11
N ILE A 345 2.54 11.27 25.85
CA ILE A 345 3.87 11.73 25.44
C ILE A 345 3.77 12.90 24.49
N SER A 346 4.84 13.69 24.37
CA SER A 346 4.93 14.78 23.41
C SER A 346 6.34 14.99 22.90
N ILE A 347 6.46 15.30 21.62
CA ILE A 347 7.68 15.83 21.00
C ILE A 347 7.35 17.16 20.33
N HIS A 348 8.28 18.11 20.39
CA HIS A 348 8.19 19.34 19.62
C HIS A 348 9.56 19.93 19.29
N GLN A 349 9.67 20.45 18.06
CA GLN A 349 10.78 21.26 17.58
C GLN A 349 10.97 22.52 18.44
N ASN A 350 12.22 22.83 18.77
CA ASN A 350 12.61 24.04 19.51
C ASN A 350 13.81 24.80 18.87
N GLY A 351 14.24 24.37 17.68
CA GLY A 351 15.33 24.96 16.91
C GLY A 351 15.64 24.12 15.66
N HIS A 352 16.83 24.32 15.08
CA HIS A 352 17.22 23.69 13.82
C HIS A 352 17.95 22.34 13.96
N GLY A 353 17.92 21.51 12.91
CA GLY A 353 18.64 20.23 12.82
C GLY A 353 17.96 19.07 13.53
N ASN A 354 18.58 17.89 13.60
CA ASN A 354 17.93 16.69 14.19
C ASN A 354 17.85 16.74 15.73
N SER A 355 18.77 17.44 16.40
CA SER A 355 18.87 17.51 17.86
C SER A 355 17.88 18.46 18.55
N ALA A 356 17.32 19.43 17.82
CA ALA A 356 16.52 20.49 18.41
C ALA A 356 15.04 20.09 18.62
N ARG A 357 14.80 19.11 19.50
CA ARG A 357 13.48 18.65 19.96
C ARG A 357 13.48 18.42 21.46
N GLU A 358 12.47 18.95 22.16
CA GLU A 358 12.17 18.54 23.53
C GLU A 358 11.19 17.35 23.52
N LEU A 359 11.51 16.30 24.29
CA LEU A 359 10.63 15.18 24.61
C LEU A 359 9.95 15.42 25.96
N ARG A 360 8.68 15.06 26.09
CA ARG A 360 7.92 15.09 27.36
C ARG A 360 7.13 13.81 27.58
N VAL A 361 7.04 13.35 28.84
CA VAL A 361 6.23 12.20 29.29
C VAL A 361 5.44 12.61 30.53
N ALA A 362 4.11 12.54 30.48
CA ALA A 362 3.26 12.92 31.60
C ALA A 362 3.19 11.81 32.67
N GLY A 363 3.16 12.18 33.95
CA GLY A 363 3.17 11.20 35.04
C GLY A 363 3.22 11.80 36.44
N LEU A 364 3.65 10.97 37.39
CA LEU A 364 3.90 11.33 38.79
C LEU A 364 5.40 11.34 39.10
N ASP A 365 5.82 12.19 40.03
CA ASP A 365 7.13 12.10 40.68
C ASP A 365 7.14 11.12 41.87
N PHE A 366 8.29 11.03 42.55
CA PHE A 366 8.50 10.13 43.69
C PHE A 366 7.58 10.44 44.90
N GLU A 367 7.11 11.68 45.05
CA GLU A 367 6.18 12.10 46.11
C GLU A 367 4.70 11.85 45.74
N GLY A 368 4.42 11.67 44.45
CA GLY A 368 3.09 11.53 43.88
C GLY A 368 2.49 12.84 43.37
N ASN A 369 3.29 13.89 43.14
CA ASN A 369 2.83 15.11 42.49
C ASN A 369 2.62 14.85 40.99
N THR A 370 1.58 15.46 40.38
CA THR A 370 1.38 15.41 38.92
C THR A 370 2.31 16.39 38.19
N GLY A 371 2.66 16.04 36.95
CA GLY A 371 3.55 16.82 36.10
C GLY A 371 4.06 16.01 34.91
N PHE A 372 5.22 16.41 34.37
CA PHE A 372 5.86 15.70 33.27
C PHE A 372 7.38 15.65 33.41
N TYR A 373 7.98 14.56 32.92
CA TYR A 373 9.42 14.44 32.71
C TYR A 373 9.78 15.02 31.34
N SER A 374 10.87 15.79 31.23
CA SER A 374 11.38 16.27 29.93
C SER A 374 12.90 16.32 29.79
N LYS A 375 13.35 16.43 28.53
CA LYS A 375 14.75 16.43 28.08
C LYS A 375 14.86 16.93 26.62
N GLN A 376 16.06 17.30 26.14
CA GLN A 376 16.31 17.31 24.69
C GLN A 376 16.48 15.88 24.18
N ILE A 377 16.11 15.62 22.93
CA ILE A 377 16.06 14.26 22.32
C ILE A 377 17.33 13.42 22.47
N PHE A 378 18.51 14.02 22.61
CA PHE A 378 19.79 13.32 22.76
C PHE A 378 20.49 13.50 24.13
N ASP A 379 19.85 14.16 25.11
CA ASP A 379 20.39 14.24 26.48
C ASP A 379 20.37 12.85 27.15
N ALA A 380 21.15 12.65 28.22
CA ALA A 380 21.14 11.40 28.97
C ALA A 380 20.03 11.33 30.03
N GLU A 381 19.66 12.46 30.63
CA GLU A 381 18.84 12.53 31.84
C GLU A 381 17.44 13.14 31.58
N TRP A 382 16.51 12.90 32.50
CA TRP A 382 15.13 13.42 32.47
C TRP A 382 14.90 14.31 33.69
N THR A 383 14.39 15.52 33.49
CA THR A 383 14.00 16.45 34.57
C THR A 383 12.49 16.44 34.77
N PHE A 384 12.00 16.31 36.00
CA PHE A 384 10.56 16.43 36.28
C PHE A 384 10.14 17.89 36.50
N THR A 385 9.06 18.30 35.83
CA THR A 385 8.39 19.58 36.01
C THR A 385 7.00 19.34 36.59
N LYS A 386 6.80 19.75 37.85
CA LYS A 386 5.49 19.70 38.54
C LYS A 386 4.51 20.69 37.92
N CYS A 387 3.37 20.22 37.46
CA CYS A 387 2.27 21.06 36.98
C CYS A 387 0.93 20.32 37.08
N ASN A 388 -0.17 21.07 37.13
CA ASN A 388 -1.52 20.52 37.34
C ASN A 388 -2.01 19.75 36.11
N LEU A 389 -1.60 18.49 35.98
CA LEU A 389 -2.18 17.52 35.05
C LEU A 389 -3.17 16.61 35.79
N PHE A 390 -4.19 16.17 35.05
CA PHE A 390 -5.31 15.36 35.52
C PHE A 390 -5.29 14.00 34.81
N PHE A 391 -5.23 12.91 35.56
CA PHE A 391 -5.11 11.55 35.05
C PHE A 391 -6.18 10.63 35.68
N THR A 392 -6.63 9.65 34.91
CA THR A 392 -7.41 8.50 35.38
C THR A 392 -6.50 7.28 35.55
N GLU A 393 -6.97 6.22 36.21
CA GLU A 393 -6.17 4.97 36.32
C GLU A 393 -5.96 4.28 34.97
N GLN A 394 -6.80 4.56 33.98
CA GLN A 394 -6.72 4.11 32.60
C GLN A 394 -5.68 4.89 31.76
N ASP A 395 -5.04 5.91 32.33
CA ASP A 395 -3.99 6.69 31.67
C ASP A 395 -2.58 6.21 32.00
N TYR A 396 -2.39 5.59 33.16
CA TYR A 396 -1.10 5.00 33.55
C TYR A 396 -0.76 3.76 32.72
N LEU A 397 0.53 3.58 32.46
CA LEU A 397 1.06 2.39 31.79
C LEU A 397 0.88 1.16 32.69
N SER A 398 0.43 0.03 32.13
CA SER A 398 0.00 -1.14 32.92
C SER A 398 1.05 -2.24 33.09
N GLY A 399 2.26 -2.05 32.58
CA GLY A 399 3.42 -2.94 32.77
C GLY A 399 3.42 -4.22 31.92
N LYS A 400 2.50 -4.36 30.96
CA LYS A 400 2.34 -5.57 30.13
C LYS A 400 3.49 -5.77 29.15
N SER A 401 3.45 -6.85 28.37
CA SER A 401 4.44 -7.07 27.31
C SER A 401 4.38 -5.95 26.26
N GLU A 402 5.53 -5.35 26.00
CA GLU A 402 5.77 -4.44 24.87
C GLU A 402 6.26 -5.20 23.63
N TRP A 403 6.23 -6.54 23.66
CA TRP A 403 6.75 -7.39 22.59
C TRP A 403 5.66 -8.32 22.07
N GLY A 404 5.46 -8.30 20.75
CA GLY A 404 4.55 -9.15 20.01
C GLY A 404 5.25 -10.05 18.99
N GLU A 405 4.44 -10.56 18.06
CA GLU A 405 4.86 -11.37 16.91
C GLU A 405 5.68 -10.56 15.91
N SER A 406 6.42 -11.24 15.02
CA SER A 406 7.15 -10.55 13.95
C SER A 406 6.24 -10.13 12.79
N CYS A 407 6.61 -9.04 12.13
CA CYS A 407 5.99 -8.58 10.88
C CYS A 407 6.78 -9.06 9.63
N GLU A 408 7.69 -10.01 9.83
CA GLU A 408 8.57 -10.59 8.81
C GLU A 408 7.89 -11.75 8.06
N TYR A 409 8.20 -11.86 6.77
CA TYR A 409 7.72 -12.90 5.86
C TYR A 409 8.90 -13.77 5.41
N ALA A 410 8.73 -15.08 5.51
CA ALA A 410 9.68 -16.05 4.98
C ALA A 410 9.20 -16.60 3.63
N PHE A 411 10.09 -16.61 2.64
CA PHE A 411 9.82 -17.10 1.28
C PHE A 411 10.95 -17.99 0.78
N LYS A 412 10.62 -18.94 -0.11
CA LYS A 412 11.57 -19.86 -0.76
C LYS A 412 11.27 -19.97 -2.24
N GLY A 413 12.27 -20.27 -3.07
CA GLY A 413 12.06 -20.44 -4.50
C GLY A 413 13.32 -20.56 -5.33
N SER A 414 13.28 -20.01 -6.56
CA SER A 414 14.19 -20.34 -7.64
C SER A 414 14.78 -19.11 -8.34
N VAL A 415 15.93 -19.32 -8.99
CA VAL A 415 16.66 -18.30 -9.76
C VAL A 415 16.53 -18.58 -11.25
N PHE A 416 16.24 -17.55 -12.03
CA PHE A 416 16.07 -17.62 -13.49
C PHE A 416 17.09 -16.71 -14.18
N GLU A 417 17.96 -17.28 -15.02
CA GLU A 417 18.88 -16.51 -15.86
C GLU A 417 18.36 -16.46 -17.30
N ASN A 418 18.17 -15.25 -17.83
CA ASN A 418 17.65 -15.01 -19.18
C ASN A 418 16.33 -15.80 -19.41
N GLY A 419 15.54 -15.93 -18.34
CA GLY A 419 14.31 -16.72 -18.21
C GLY A 419 14.51 -18.20 -17.81
N LYS A 420 15.66 -18.84 -18.08
CA LYS A 420 15.87 -20.26 -17.77
C LYS A 420 16.05 -20.46 -16.25
N ASN A 421 15.28 -21.38 -15.67
CA ASN A 421 15.47 -21.81 -14.29
C ASN A 421 16.87 -22.42 -14.09
N LEU A 422 17.48 -22.17 -12.93
CA LEU A 422 18.75 -22.75 -12.51
C LEU A 422 18.45 -23.85 -11.47
N GLU A 423 18.17 -25.07 -11.93
CA GLU A 423 17.63 -26.17 -11.11
C GLU A 423 18.55 -26.60 -9.94
N ASN A 424 19.85 -26.33 -10.04
CA ASN A 424 20.84 -26.54 -8.98
C ASN A 424 20.91 -25.41 -7.94
N ILE A 425 20.11 -24.34 -8.09
CA ILE A 425 20.13 -23.14 -7.24
C ILE A 425 18.76 -22.95 -6.56
N SER A 426 18.75 -23.02 -5.23
CA SER A 426 17.61 -22.67 -4.39
C SER A 426 17.87 -21.38 -3.61
N VAL A 427 16.85 -20.53 -3.47
CA VAL A 427 16.92 -19.29 -2.68
C VAL A 427 15.89 -19.26 -1.57
N GLN A 428 16.20 -18.51 -0.52
CA GLN A 428 15.25 -18.18 0.54
C GLN A 428 15.52 -16.81 1.16
N VAL A 429 14.48 -16.24 1.77
CA VAL A 429 14.52 -15.06 2.64
C VAL A 429 13.72 -15.40 3.90
N GLU A 430 14.15 -14.92 5.06
CA GLU A 430 13.53 -15.23 6.37
C GLU A 430 13.06 -13.97 7.12
N ASP A 431 13.43 -12.78 6.62
CA ASP A 431 13.38 -11.48 7.29
C ASP A 431 12.79 -10.35 6.41
N PHE A 432 12.03 -10.67 5.36
CA PHE A 432 11.42 -9.66 4.48
C PHE A 432 10.24 -8.96 5.15
N THR A 433 10.00 -7.67 4.88
CA THR A 433 8.81 -6.97 5.41
C THR A 433 8.05 -6.22 4.31
N LEU A 434 6.74 -6.08 4.45
CA LEU A 434 5.90 -5.23 3.56
C LEU A 434 5.87 -3.76 4.02
N ALA A 435 6.95 -3.27 4.63
CA ALA A 435 7.13 -1.87 4.99
C ALA A 435 7.27 -0.98 3.74
N ASN A 436 7.63 0.29 3.94
CA ASN A 436 8.03 1.19 2.86
C ASN A 436 9.55 1.35 2.75
N GLU A 437 10.29 0.95 3.77
CA GLU A 437 11.74 0.78 3.76
C GLU A 437 12.10 -0.42 4.63
N GLY A 438 13.19 -1.09 4.30
CA GLY A 438 13.62 -2.27 5.04
C GLY A 438 15.00 -2.77 4.64
N SER A 439 15.33 -3.95 5.15
CA SER A 439 16.41 -4.76 4.62
C SER A 439 16.18 -6.23 4.91
N PHE A 440 16.54 -7.08 3.96
CA PHE A 440 16.40 -8.54 4.06
C PHE A 440 17.66 -9.27 3.60
N ASN A 441 17.80 -10.53 4.00
CA ASN A 441 18.93 -11.39 3.68
C ASN A 441 18.52 -12.43 2.63
N LEU A 442 18.95 -12.22 1.38
CA LEU A 442 18.78 -13.21 0.32
C LEU A 442 19.84 -14.31 0.49
N ARG A 443 19.41 -15.46 1.00
CA ARG A 443 20.25 -16.66 1.08
C ARG A 443 20.16 -17.42 -0.24
N ILE A 444 21.28 -17.56 -0.93
CA ILE A 444 21.42 -18.30 -2.19
C ILE A 444 22.18 -19.59 -1.88
N THR A 445 21.68 -20.73 -2.33
CA THR A 445 22.28 -22.05 -2.07
C THR A 445 22.42 -22.83 -3.36
N MET A 446 23.65 -23.24 -3.69
CA MET A 446 23.92 -24.18 -4.79
C MET A 446 24.02 -25.61 -4.25
N LYS A 447 23.45 -26.57 -4.97
CA LYS A 447 23.56 -28.01 -4.68
C LYS A 447 24.02 -28.74 -5.94
N LYS A 448 25.14 -29.45 -5.87
CA LYS A 448 25.72 -30.15 -7.03
C LYS A 448 26.54 -31.35 -6.58
N ASP A 449 26.29 -32.51 -7.19
CA ASP A 449 27.08 -33.74 -7.04
C ASP A 449 27.37 -34.17 -5.57
N GLY A 450 26.42 -33.88 -4.66
CA GLY A 450 26.50 -34.15 -3.22
C GLY A 450 27.07 -33.01 -2.37
N TRP A 451 27.70 -32.01 -2.97
CA TRP A 451 28.16 -30.78 -2.32
C TRP A 451 27.04 -29.73 -2.22
N GLN A 452 27.10 -28.88 -1.19
CA GLN A 452 26.18 -27.77 -0.97
C GLN A 452 26.90 -26.62 -0.24
N GLU A 453 26.79 -25.40 -0.78
CA GLU A 453 27.18 -24.16 -0.08
C GLU A 453 26.05 -23.13 -0.15
N SER A 454 25.92 -22.32 0.90
CA SER A 454 24.99 -21.18 0.98
C SER A 454 25.75 -19.88 1.21
N LYS A 455 25.45 -18.83 0.43
CA LYS A 455 25.83 -17.44 0.70
C LYS A 455 24.63 -16.62 1.10
N SER A 456 24.85 -15.51 1.81
CA SER A 456 23.82 -14.53 2.17
C SER A 456 24.24 -13.16 1.69
N ILE A 457 23.39 -12.49 0.90
CA ILE A 457 23.61 -11.13 0.43
C ILE A 457 22.54 -10.24 1.05
N LYS A 458 22.93 -9.11 1.64
CA LYS A 458 21.98 -8.15 2.20
C LYS A 458 21.42 -7.28 1.09
N PHE A 459 20.11 -7.04 1.14
CA PHE A 459 19.39 -6.12 0.26
C PHE A 459 18.71 -5.05 1.13
N TYR A 460 18.72 -3.80 0.68
CA TYR A 460 17.88 -2.72 1.22
C TYR A 460 16.80 -2.37 0.20
N ASP A 461 15.55 -2.43 0.62
CA ASP A 461 14.38 -2.11 -0.20
C ASP A 461 13.72 -0.78 0.22
N VAL A 462 13.19 -0.06 -0.76
CA VAL A 462 12.34 1.14 -0.58
C VAL A 462 11.18 1.10 -1.57
N GLU A 463 9.97 1.46 -1.16
CA GLU A 463 8.80 1.40 -2.04
C GLU A 463 8.93 2.44 -3.19
N MET A 464 8.68 2.01 -4.42
CA MET A 464 8.60 2.92 -5.57
C MET A 464 7.44 3.90 -5.38
N TRP A 465 7.63 5.15 -5.78
CA TRP A 465 6.56 6.16 -5.72
C TRP A 465 5.36 5.77 -6.60
N THR A 466 4.17 5.97 -6.03
CA THR A 466 2.87 5.60 -6.61
C THR A 466 1.95 6.81 -6.51
N TYR A 467 1.54 7.36 -7.64
CA TYR A 467 0.73 8.58 -7.76
C TYR A 467 -0.77 8.31 -8.02
N MET A 468 -1.19 7.05 -7.87
CA MET A 468 -2.60 6.61 -7.86
C MET A 468 -2.95 6.12 -6.45
N PRO A 469 -4.15 6.40 -5.92
CA PRO A 469 -4.58 5.90 -4.61
C PRO A 469 -4.58 4.36 -4.50
N ARG A 470 -4.23 3.83 -3.33
CA ARG A 470 -4.21 2.39 -3.00
C ARG A 470 -4.82 2.14 -1.61
N PHE A 471 -5.17 0.88 -1.33
CA PHE A 471 -5.86 0.51 -0.09
C PHE A 471 -4.90 -0.06 0.97
N ASP A 472 -4.47 -1.33 0.84
CA ASP A 472 -3.40 -1.91 1.67
C ASP A 472 -2.47 -2.79 0.81
N PRO A 473 -1.69 -2.18 -0.09
CA PRO A 473 -0.91 -2.90 -1.08
C PRO A 473 0.11 -3.83 -0.42
N GLY A 474 0.25 -5.01 -1.01
CA GLY A 474 0.95 -6.16 -0.46
C GLY A 474 0.03 -7.11 0.30
N LYS A 475 -1.07 -6.61 0.89
CA LYS A 475 -2.04 -7.38 1.70
C LYS A 475 -3.42 -7.46 1.03
N ASP A 476 -3.81 -6.45 0.24
CA ASP A 476 -5.06 -6.40 -0.54
C ASP A 476 -5.01 -7.16 -1.88
N GLY A 477 -3.96 -7.96 -2.07
CA GLY A 477 -3.67 -8.73 -3.27
C GLY A 477 -3.10 -7.92 -4.45
N VAL A 478 -2.96 -6.59 -4.33
CA VAL A 478 -2.20 -5.77 -5.29
C VAL A 478 -0.77 -5.62 -4.77
N PRO A 479 0.28 -5.92 -5.57
CA PRO A 479 1.64 -5.92 -5.08
C PRO A 479 2.18 -4.53 -4.74
N LYS A 480 2.99 -4.45 -3.68
CA LYS A 480 3.97 -3.36 -3.54
C LYS A 480 5.10 -3.58 -4.54
N ASN A 481 5.62 -2.49 -5.10
CA ASN A 481 6.78 -2.51 -5.96
C ASN A 481 7.90 -1.69 -5.31
N PHE A 482 9.12 -2.21 -5.31
CA PHE A 482 10.25 -1.61 -4.60
C PHE A 482 11.43 -1.40 -5.54
N PHE A 483 12.16 -0.33 -5.29
CA PHE A 483 13.56 -0.25 -5.68
C PHE A 483 14.41 -0.92 -4.61
N VAL A 484 15.41 -1.69 -5.01
CA VAL A 484 16.24 -2.48 -4.08
C VAL A 484 17.71 -2.33 -4.43
N THR A 485 18.55 -2.25 -3.40
CA THR A 485 20.00 -2.07 -3.50
C THR A 485 20.72 -3.14 -2.69
N PRO A 486 21.61 -3.97 -3.28
CA PRO A 486 22.39 -4.95 -2.53
C PRO A 486 23.63 -4.31 -1.87
N ASP A 487 24.02 -4.81 -0.70
CA ASP A 487 25.19 -4.38 0.08
C ASP A 487 25.97 -5.61 0.55
N PHE A 488 27.22 -5.74 0.10
CA PHE A 488 28.07 -6.91 0.34
C PHE A 488 29.57 -6.59 0.22
N SER A 489 30.41 -7.47 0.74
CA SER A 489 31.87 -7.49 0.54
C SER A 489 32.25 -8.34 -0.68
N LYS A 490 33.49 -8.25 -1.18
CA LYS A 490 33.93 -9.13 -2.30
C LYS A 490 33.99 -10.59 -1.87
N GLU A 491 34.13 -10.81 -0.58
CA GLU A 491 34.30 -12.07 0.10
C GLU A 491 32.96 -12.83 0.19
N ASP A 492 31.83 -12.13 0.34
CA ASP A 492 30.48 -12.73 0.37
C ASP A 492 30.08 -13.43 -0.94
N ILE A 493 30.70 -13.04 -2.06
CA ILE A 493 30.49 -13.64 -3.40
C ILE A 493 31.66 -14.55 -3.85
N ASN A 494 32.57 -14.92 -2.94
CA ASN A 494 33.60 -15.94 -3.17
C ASN A 494 33.22 -17.25 -2.46
N CYS A 495 33.10 -18.33 -3.22
CA CYS A 495 32.61 -19.64 -2.79
C CYS A 495 33.74 -20.70 -2.82
N GLU A 496 33.55 -21.84 -2.17
CA GLU A 496 34.48 -22.98 -2.29
C GLU A 496 34.49 -23.55 -3.71
N HIS A 497 33.32 -23.56 -4.36
CA HIS A 497 33.16 -24.06 -5.72
C HIS A 497 33.23 -22.93 -6.75
N GLU A 498 34.06 -23.09 -7.78
CA GLU A 498 34.34 -22.06 -8.78
C GLU A 498 33.08 -21.61 -9.53
N GLU A 499 32.29 -22.55 -10.06
CA GLU A 499 30.99 -22.29 -10.72
C GLU A 499 30.00 -21.46 -9.86
N PHE A 500 29.99 -21.64 -8.52
CA PHE A 500 29.12 -20.85 -7.64
C PHE A 500 29.68 -19.42 -7.47
N THR A 501 31.01 -19.30 -7.37
CA THR A 501 31.72 -18.00 -7.41
C THR A 501 31.46 -17.26 -8.72
N GLU A 502 31.51 -17.95 -9.86
CA GLU A 502 31.21 -17.39 -11.18
C GLU A 502 29.76 -16.92 -11.27
N LEU A 503 28.80 -17.72 -10.80
CA LEU A 503 27.38 -17.36 -10.78
C LEU A 503 27.14 -16.11 -9.93
N LEU A 504 27.64 -16.06 -8.69
CA LEU A 504 27.45 -14.89 -7.82
C LEU A 504 28.12 -13.63 -8.40
N LYS A 505 29.32 -13.75 -8.98
CA LYS A 505 29.98 -12.66 -9.70
C LYS A 505 29.19 -12.22 -10.94
N LYS A 506 28.60 -13.15 -11.69
CA LYS A 506 27.73 -12.85 -12.85
C LYS A 506 26.43 -12.15 -12.43
N MET A 507 25.89 -12.50 -11.26
CA MET A 507 24.71 -11.86 -10.66
C MET A 507 25.03 -10.47 -10.11
N PHE A 508 26.13 -10.30 -9.37
CA PHE A 508 26.34 -9.17 -8.46
C PHE A 508 27.55 -8.25 -8.76
N ASP A 509 28.52 -8.63 -9.61
CA ASP A 509 29.63 -7.74 -9.95
C ASP A 509 29.12 -6.40 -10.49
N GLY A 510 29.63 -5.28 -9.96
CA GLY A 510 29.28 -3.93 -10.44
C GLY A 510 27.90 -3.41 -10.03
N ILE A 511 27.17 -4.12 -9.15
CA ILE A 511 25.89 -3.62 -8.58
C ILE A 511 25.89 -3.46 -7.05
N ASN A 512 26.99 -3.76 -6.36
CA ASN A 512 27.16 -3.44 -4.93
C ASN A 512 26.89 -1.95 -4.67
N ARG A 513 26.03 -1.64 -3.70
CA ARG A 513 25.60 -0.28 -3.28
C ARG A 513 25.08 0.63 -4.40
N LYS A 514 24.84 0.08 -5.59
CA LYS A 514 24.36 0.82 -6.75
C LYS A 514 22.88 1.12 -6.56
N THR A 515 22.59 2.31 -6.05
CA THR A 515 21.25 2.77 -5.65
C THR A 515 20.18 2.34 -6.67
N PHE A 516 19.20 1.57 -6.20
CA PHE A 516 17.99 1.17 -6.94
C PHE A 516 18.24 0.29 -8.19
N CYS A 517 19.34 -0.45 -8.25
CA CYS A 517 19.68 -1.29 -9.41
C CYS A 517 18.84 -2.57 -9.57
N VAL A 518 18.15 -3.02 -8.52
CA VAL A 518 17.23 -4.16 -8.54
C VAL A 518 15.80 -3.66 -8.39
N LYS A 519 14.86 -4.25 -9.13
CA LYS A 519 13.42 -4.02 -8.95
C LYS A 519 12.80 -5.20 -8.22
N SER A 520 11.82 -4.92 -7.38
CA SER A 520 11.06 -5.95 -6.65
C SER A 520 9.56 -5.73 -6.76
N SER A 521 8.80 -6.82 -6.68
CA SER A 521 7.34 -6.84 -6.64
C SER A 521 6.88 -7.91 -5.65
N ALA A 522 6.12 -7.53 -4.62
CA ALA A 522 5.82 -8.42 -3.50
C ALA A 522 4.38 -8.28 -2.96
N THR A 523 3.88 -9.39 -2.43
CA THR A 523 2.70 -9.48 -1.57
C THR A 523 3.06 -10.27 -0.32
N GLU A 524 2.10 -10.51 0.57
CA GLU A 524 2.32 -11.44 1.69
C GLU A 524 2.53 -12.90 1.26
N ASN A 525 2.30 -13.25 -0.01
CA ASN A 525 2.38 -14.64 -0.50
C ASN A 525 3.56 -14.88 -1.44
N TYR A 526 4.11 -13.85 -2.08
CA TYR A 526 5.31 -13.95 -2.93
C TYR A 526 6.22 -12.72 -2.88
N LEU A 527 7.49 -12.94 -3.24
CA LEU A 527 8.52 -11.92 -3.50
C LEU A 527 9.21 -12.23 -4.84
N GLU A 528 9.10 -11.30 -5.81
CA GLU A 528 9.84 -11.34 -7.07
C GLU A 528 10.93 -10.27 -7.08
N LEU A 529 12.16 -10.62 -7.49
CA LEU A 529 13.25 -9.67 -7.76
C LEU A 529 13.63 -9.76 -9.25
N ASN A 530 13.94 -8.64 -9.90
CA ASN A 530 14.42 -8.59 -11.29
C ASN A 530 15.51 -7.52 -11.47
N TRP A 531 16.59 -7.86 -12.17
CA TRP A 531 17.63 -6.91 -12.56
C TRP A 531 18.37 -7.36 -13.82
N LYS A 532 19.19 -6.46 -14.36
CA LYS A 532 20.07 -6.73 -15.50
C LYS A 532 21.49 -6.38 -15.14
N ASN A 533 22.42 -7.30 -15.38
CA ASN A 533 23.85 -7.07 -15.15
C ASN A 533 24.66 -7.33 -16.43
N SER A 534 25.58 -6.42 -16.77
CA SER A 534 26.34 -6.44 -18.02
C SER A 534 27.85 -6.52 -17.79
N LYS A 535 28.47 -7.57 -18.35
CA LYS A 535 29.92 -7.65 -18.54
C LYS A 535 30.26 -7.34 -20.00
N GLY A 536 30.18 -6.06 -20.38
CA GLY A 536 30.57 -5.55 -21.69
C GLY A 536 29.47 -4.80 -22.45
N LEU A 537 29.80 -4.35 -23.68
CA LEU A 537 28.97 -3.45 -24.49
C LEU A 537 27.78 -4.10 -25.23
N LEU A 538 27.73 -5.43 -25.35
CA LEU A 538 26.88 -6.10 -26.36
C LEU A 538 25.75 -6.98 -25.80
N SER A 539 25.75 -7.32 -24.52
CA SER A 539 24.60 -7.95 -23.86
C SER A 539 24.64 -7.80 -22.33
N ALA A 540 23.45 -7.77 -21.72
CA ALA A 540 23.27 -7.86 -20.27
C ALA A 540 22.51 -9.16 -19.97
N ASN A 541 22.94 -9.88 -18.93
CA ASN A 541 22.17 -11.01 -18.41
C ASN A 541 20.99 -10.46 -17.61
N GLU A 542 19.79 -10.94 -17.90
CA GLU A 542 18.62 -10.67 -17.07
C GLU A 542 18.49 -11.76 -16.00
N PHE A 543 18.49 -11.35 -14.74
CA PHE A 543 18.21 -12.22 -13.61
C PHE A 543 16.82 -11.93 -13.08
N LYS A 544 16.05 -12.99 -12.85
CA LYS A 544 14.83 -12.96 -12.05
C LYS A 544 14.98 -13.95 -10.90
N ILE A 545 14.48 -13.58 -9.73
CA ILE A 545 14.21 -14.48 -8.62
C ILE A 545 12.71 -14.43 -8.35
N PHE A 546 12.11 -15.58 -8.08
CA PHE A 546 10.76 -15.65 -7.55
C PHE A 546 10.72 -16.61 -6.38
N MET A 547 10.07 -16.19 -5.30
CA MET A 547 9.96 -16.92 -4.06
C MET A 547 8.55 -16.76 -3.50
N ASP A 548 8.05 -17.81 -2.85
CA ASP A 548 6.73 -17.83 -2.21
C ASP A 548 6.78 -18.63 -0.89
N LYS A 549 5.65 -18.66 -0.16
CA LYS A 549 5.52 -19.37 1.13
C LYS A 549 5.72 -20.89 1.03
N SER A 550 5.48 -21.48 -0.14
CA SER A 550 5.51 -22.93 -0.38
C SER A 550 6.84 -23.45 -0.92
N GLY A 551 7.61 -22.60 -1.61
CA GLY A 551 8.87 -22.97 -2.28
C GLY A 551 8.67 -23.73 -3.60
N ILE A 552 7.51 -23.56 -4.26
CA ILE A 552 7.21 -24.26 -5.51
C ILE A 552 7.98 -23.64 -6.68
N SER A 553 8.85 -24.44 -7.30
CA SER A 553 9.50 -24.08 -8.56
C SER A 553 8.49 -24.18 -9.72
N GLY A 554 8.03 -23.04 -10.22
CA GLY A 554 7.21 -22.88 -11.44
C GLY A 554 7.48 -21.53 -12.10
N ASP A 555 6.87 -21.22 -13.24
CA ASP A 555 7.01 -19.87 -13.79
C ASP A 555 6.22 -18.84 -12.94
N PRO A 556 6.86 -17.71 -12.56
CA PRO A 556 6.29 -16.68 -11.70
C PRO A 556 4.91 -16.16 -12.12
N GLY A 557 4.59 -16.08 -13.41
CA GLY A 557 3.35 -15.45 -13.88
C GLY A 557 2.07 -16.25 -13.57
N ALA A 558 2.15 -17.59 -13.50
CA ALA A 558 1.01 -18.42 -13.10
C ALA A 558 0.96 -18.59 -11.58
N LEU A 559 2.11 -18.65 -10.90
CA LEU A 559 2.13 -18.61 -9.42
C LEU A 559 1.45 -17.32 -8.93
N LYS A 560 1.79 -16.16 -9.51
CA LYS A 560 1.06 -14.89 -9.31
C LYS A 560 -0.43 -14.97 -9.66
N ALA A 561 -0.80 -15.67 -10.73
CA ALA A 561 -2.21 -15.87 -11.11
C ALA A 561 -2.98 -16.79 -10.14
N VAL A 562 -2.31 -17.75 -9.49
CA VAL A 562 -2.87 -18.53 -8.37
C VAL A 562 -3.07 -17.62 -7.16
N TYR A 563 -2.05 -16.85 -6.77
CA TYR A 563 -2.12 -15.92 -5.64
C TYR A 563 -3.16 -14.80 -5.83
N MET A 564 -3.61 -14.52 -7.06
CA MET A 564 -4.76 -13.64 -7.29
C MET A 564 -6.08 -14.21 -6.71
N TYR A 565 -6.26 -15.53 -6.64
CA TYR A 565 -7.44 -16.12 -5.99
C TYR A 565 -7.40 -16.01 -4.46
N GLU A 566 -6.21 -15.89 -3.87
CA GLU A 566 -6.01 -15.63 -2.44
C GLU A 566 -6.27 -14.15 -2.08
N ASN A 567 -6.54 -13.28 -3.07
CA ASN A 567 -6.92 -11.89 -2.84
C ASN A 567 -8.13 -11.81 -1.87
N PRO A 568 -8.05 -11.02 -0.78
CA PRO A 568 -9.14 -10.92 0.21
C PRO A 568 -10.50 -10.52 -0.38
N PHE A 569 -10.53 -9.68 -1.44
CA PHE A 569 -11.76 -9.30 -2.12
C PHE A 569 -12.41 -10.45 -2.89
N LEU A 570 -11.67 -11.51 -3.27
CA LEU A 570 -12.24 -12.73 -3.85
C LEU A 570 -12.62 -13.75 -2.76
N GLN A 571 -11.82 -13.88 -1.70
CA GLN A 571 -12.14 -14.75 -0.56
C GLN A 571 -13.43 -14.31 0.16
N ALA A 572 -13.73 -13.01 0.17
CA ALA A 572 -14.97 -12.43 0.69
C ALA A 572 -16.27 -13.07 0.12
N PHE A 573 -16.24 -13.67 -1.07
CA PHE A 573 -17.37 -14.38 -1.66
C PHE A 573 -17.85 -15.59 -0.83
N ASN A 574 -16.97 -16.16 0.00
CA ASN A 574 -17.22 -17.35 0.80
C ASN A 574 -17.55 -17.03 2.27
N LEU A 575 -17.77 -15.76 2.63
CA LEU A 575 -18.11 -15.36 3.99
C LEU A 575 -19.51 -15.83 4.41
N PRO A 576 -19.76 -16.12 5.71
CA PRO A 576 -21.05 -16.61 6.18
C PRO A 576 -22.25 -15.69 5.87
N GLU A 577 -22.08 -14.37 5.77
CA GLU A 577 -23.18 -13.47 5.38
C GLU A 577 -23.57 -13.55 3.89
N MET A 578 -22.72 -14.15 3.06
CA MET A 578 -22.97 -14.33 1.62
C MET A 578 -23.78 -15.59 1.30
N THR A 579 -24.00 -16.48 2.27
CA THR A 579 -24.63 -17.78 2.07
C THR A 579 -25.61 -18.11 3.20
N PHE A 580 -26.90 -18.25 2.89
CA PHE A 580 -27.91 -18.69 3.85
C PHE A 580 -28.77 -19.81 3.25
N GLU A 581 -28.36 -21.06 3.49
CA GLU A 581 -28.94 -22.23 2.84
C GLU A 581 -29.72 -23.14 3.80
N LYS A 582 -30.96 -23.44 3.44
CA LYS A 582 -31.84 -24.46 4.07
C LYS A 582 -32.57 -25.25 2.98
N ALA A 583 -33.07 -26.43 3.30
CA ALA A 583 -33.93 -27.19 2.37
C ALA A 583 -35.31 -26.52 2.20
N VAL A 584 -35.87 -26.01 3.30
CA VAL A 584 -37.12 -25.24 3.36
C VAL A 584 -36.89 -24.04 4.28
N TYR A 585 -37.40 -22.89 3.89
CA TYR A 585 -37.36 -21.63 4.62
C TYR A 585 -38.74 -21.29 5.19
N THR A 586 -38.76 -20.44 6.22
CA THR A 586 -39.93 -20.03 6.99
C THR A 586 -39.96 -18.51 7.18
N ALA A 587 -41.06 -17.96 7.70
CA ALA A 587 -41.14 -16.53 8.03
C ALA A 587 -40.02 -16.03 8.99
N GLN A 588 -39.47 -16.89 9.85
CA GLN A 588 -38.35 -16.55 10.74
C GLN A 588 -37.03 -16.32 9.99
N ASP A 589 -36.89 -16.85 8.77
CA ASP A 589 -35.69 -16.74 7.95
C ASP A 589 -35.59 -15.41 7.16
N THR A 590 -36.67 -14.63 7.15
CA THR A 590 -36.84 -13.42 6.34
C THR A 590 -35.71 -12.39 6.52
N GLU A 591 -35.23 -12.17 7.74
CA GLU A 591 -34.16 -11.19 8.01
C GLU A 591 -32.80 -11.69 7.50
N ASN A 592 -32.47 -12.97 7.72
CA ASN A 592 -31.23 -13.57 7.24
C ASN A 592 -31.19 -13.63 5.71
N LEU A 593 -32.31 -13.99 5.06
CA LEU A 593 -32.45 -13.96 3.60
C LEU A 593 -32.31 -12.54 3.04
N LYS A 594 -32.90 -11.53 3.68
CA LYS A 594 -32.74 -10.11 3.28
C LYS A 594 -31.29 -9.66 3.44
N LYS A 595 -30.63 -9.99 4.56
CA LYS A 595 -29.20 -9.71 4.79
C LYS A 595 -28.32 -10.38 3.73
N ALA A 596 -28.57 -11.64 3.38
CA ALA A 596 -27.79 -12.37 2.37
C ALA A 596 -28.01 -11.83 0.94
N ALA A 597 -29.24 -11.46 0.58
CA ALA A 597 -29.55 -10.84 -0.71
C ALA A 597 -28.89 -9.46 -0.85
N GLU A 598 -28.99 -8.64 0.21
CA GLU A 598 -28.34 -7.33 0.30
C GLU A 598 -26.81 -7.46 0.25
N SER A 599 -26.24 -8.44 0.96
CA SER A 599 -24.81 -8.73 1.00
C SER A 599 -24.23 -9.05 -0.39
N ASN A 600 -24.83 -10.03 -1.07
CA ASN A 600 -24.41 -10.40 -2.43
C ASN A 600 -24.58 -9.24 -3.43
N SER A 601 -25.61 -8.42 -3.26
CA SER A 601 -25.84 -7.24 -4.10
C SER A 601 -24.79 -6.14 -3.88
N GLN A 602 -24.41 -5.88 -2.61
CA GLN A 602 -23.34 -4.93 -2.27
C GLN A 602 -21.97 -5.45 -2.73
N TYR A 603 -21.69 -6.75 -2.64
CA TYR A 603 -20.47 -7.37 -3.16
C TYR A 603 -20.33 -7.21 -4.69
N ALA A 604 -21.40 -7.47 -5.44
CA ALA A 604 -21.42 -7.30 -6.88
C ALA A 604 -21.17 -5.84 -7.30
N LYS A 605 -21.68 -4.86 -6.54
CA LYS A 605 -21.36 -3.42 -6.70
C LYS A 605 -19.88 -3.16 -6.44
N LEU A 606 -19.31 -3.68 -5.33
CA LEU A 606 -17.91 -3.52 -4.91
C LEU A 606 -16.92 -3.95 -6.01
N LEU A 607 -16.99 -5.20 -6.47
CA LEU A 607 -16.08 -5.70 -7.51
C LEU A 607 -16.25 -4.92 -8.83
N SER A 608 -17.49 -4.57 -9.19
CA SER A 608 -17.78 -3.72 -10.35
C SER A 608 -17.18 -2.32 -10.23
N GLY A 609 -17.08 -1.78 -9.01
CA GLY A 609 -16.45 -0.50 -8.71
C GLY A 609 -14.93 -0.57 -8.83
N GLN A 610 -14.30 -1.55 -8.17
CA GLN A 610 -12.85 -1.78 -8.25
C GLN A 610 -12.37 -1.95 -9.70
N MET A 611 -13.05 -2.78 -10.49
CA MET A 611 -12.68 -3.01 -11.90
C MET A 611 -12.75 -1.71 -12.74
N LYS A 612 -13.70 -0.81 -12.46
CA LYS A 612 -13.78 0.51 -13.11
C LYS A 612 -12.62 1.43 -12.68
N VAL A 613 -12.29 1.45 -11.38
CA VAL A 613 -11.19 2.24 -10.83
C VAL A 613 -9.85 1.78 -11.41
N TYR A 614 -9.56 0.47 -11.41
CA TYR A 614 -8.32 -0.07 -11.96
C TYR A 614 -8.22 0.09 -13.48
N ASN A 615 -9.33 0.10 -14.22
CA ASN A 615 -9.31 0.47 -15.65
C ASN A 615 -8.92 1.94 -15.85
N GLY A 616 -9.41 2.85 -14.98
CA GLY A 616 -9.04 4.26 -14.96
C GLY A 616 -7.55 4.46 -14.62
N TYR A 617 -7.05 3.78 -13.58
CA TYR A 617 -5.62 3.80 -13.22
C TYR A 617 -4.74 3.25 -14.36
N ARG A 618 -5.13 2.13 -14.99
CA ARG A 618 -4.46 1.59 -16.17
C ARG A 618 -4.41 2.60 -17.32
N HIS A 619 -5.49 3.32 -17.60
CA HIS A 619 -5.49 4.36 -18.65
C HIS A 619 -4.55 5.52 -18.29
N ASN A 620 -4.72 6.08 -17.09
CA ASN A 620 -3.96 7.25 -16.64
C ASN A 620 -2.46 6.97 -16.56
N THR A 621 -2.04 5.82 -16.03
CA THR A 621 -0.62 5.45 -15.92
C THR A 621 0.02 5.15 -17.28
N ASN A 622 -0.72 4.57 -18.24
CA ASN A 622 -0.23 4.42 -19.62
C ASN A 622 -0.11 5.77 -20.33
N LYS A 623 -1.02 6.71 -20.08
CA LYS A 623 -0.91 8.10 -20.55
C LYS A 623 0.33 8.78 -19.96
N SER A 624 0.51 8.76 -18.64
CA SER A 624 1.69 9.32 -17.96
C SER A 624 3.01 8.70 -18.44
N ARG A 625 3.05 7.39 -18.71
CA ARG A 625 4.20 6.73 -19.33
C ARG A 625 4.52 7.29 -20.71
N TRP A 626 3.52 7.47 -21.57
CA TRP A 626 3.74 8.02 -22.91
C TRP A 626 4.18 9.49 -22.86
N GLU A 627 3.53 10.31 -22.03
CA GLU A 627 3.90 11.71 -21.80
C GLU A 627 5.34 11.84 -21.27
N TRP A 628 5.71 11.01 -20.27
CA TRP A 628 7.08 10.98 -19.75
C TRP A 628 8.11 10.54 -20.80
N ASN A 629 7.87 9.46 -21.54
CA ASN A 629 8.82 8.97 -22.54
C ASN A 629 9.08 10.01 -23.66
N LEU A 630 8.09 10.83 -24.00
CA LEU A 630 8.26 11.96 -24.92
C LEU A 630 9.13 13.07 -24.30
N ALA A 631 8.92 13.41 -23.02
CA ALA A 631 9.74 14.41 -22.33
C ALA A 631 11.18 13.93 -22.11
N ASP A 632 11.40 12.67 -21.76
CA ASP A 632 12.74 12.11 -21.55
C ASP A 632 13.57 12.06 -22.85
N LEU A 633 12.93 11.78 -23.98
CA LEU A 633 13.54 11.93 -25.30
C LEU A 633 14.00 13.38 -25.54
N VAL A 634 13.17 14.37 -25.22
CA VAL A 634 13.53 15.80 -25.35
C VAL A 634 14.66 16.17 -24.38
N LEU A 635 14.59 15.76 -23.11
CA LEU A 635 15.63 16.02 -22.11
C LEU A 635 16.98 15.38 -22.46
N SER A 636 16.94 14.23 -23.15
CA SER A 636 18.13 13.51 -23.61
C SER A 636 18.74 14.15 -24.86
N VAL A 637 17.94 14.45 -25.89
CA VAL A 637 18.41 15.10 -27.13
C VAL A 637 18.93 16.52 -26.88
N THR A 638 18.39 17.22 -25.87
CA THR A 638 18.86 18.56 -25.46
C THR A 638 19.98 18.53 -24.41
N PHE A 639 20.42 17.35 -23.96
CA PHE A 639 21.36 17.15 -22.85
C PHE A 639 20.95 17.82 -21.52
N LEU A 640 19.71 18.28 -21.37
CA LEU A 640 19.18 18.84 -20.13
C LEU A 640 19.20 17.81 -18.98
N ASN A 641 19.13 16.52 -19.29
CA ASN A 641 19.32 15.43 -18.32
C ASN A 641 20.73 15.38 -17.67
N GLN A 642 21.71 16.17 -18.15
CA GLN A 642 22.99 16.33 -17.48
C GLN A 642 23.02 17.48 -16.46
N ILE A 643 22.01 18.36 -16.46
CA ILE A 643 22.00 19.57 -15.65
C ILE A 643 21.21 19.33 -14.36
N ASP A 644 21.93 19.23 -13.23
CA ASP A 644 21.32 18.97 -11.93
C ASP A 644 20.91 20.24 -11.16
N PHE A 645 21.12 21.43 -11.73
CA PHE A 645 20.49 22.67 -11.24
C PHE A 645 19.52 23.22 -12.30
N PRO A 646 18.18 23.17 -12.10
CA PRO A 646 17.49 22.88 -10.84
C PRO A 646 16.81 21.49 -10.83
N LYS A 647 17.54 20.45 -10.45
CA LYS A 647 17.09 19.04 -10.33
C LYS A 647 16.61 18.33 -11.61
N ILE A 648 16.88 18.85 -12.82
CA ILE A 648 16.44 18.17 -14.07
C ILE A 648 17.07 16.77 -14.18
N LYS A 649 18.39 16.67 -13.97
CA LYS A 649 19.10 15.39 -13.92
C LYS A 649 18.51 14.42 -12.89
N THR A 650 18.29 14.90 -11.65
CA THR A 650 17.63 14.12 -10.58
C THR A 650 16.28 13.55 -11.05
N VAL A 651 15.36 14.39 -11.55
CA VAL A 651 14.05 13.94 -12.04
C VAL A 651 14.17 12.89 -13.15
N SER A 652 15.05 13.09 -14.13
CA SER A 652 15.24 12.13 -15.23
C SER A 652 15.80 10.77 -14.79
N MET A 653 16.48 10.67 -13.65
CA MET A 653 17.30 9.50 -13.30
C MET A 653 16.50 8.23 -13.03
N HIS A 654 15.35 8.35 -12.35
CA HIS A 654 14.51 7.20 -11.97
C HIS A 654 13.04 7.32 -12.40
N SER A 655 12.60 8.47 -12.94
CA SER A 655 11.23 8.66 -13.46
C SER A 655 10.84 7.60 -14.48
N GLY A 656 11.75 7.24 -15.41
CA GLY A 656 11.49 6.21 -16.42
C GLY A 656 11.11 4.86 -15.80
N ASP A 657 11.77 4.45 -14.72
CA ASP A 657 11.44 3.21 -14.01
C ASP A 657 10.12 3.32 -13.24
N ILE A 658 9.87 4.46 -12.58
CA ILE A 658 8.62 4.75 -11.89
C ILE A 658 7.43 4.68 -12.84
N PHE A 659 7.47 5.37 -13.98
CA PHE A 659 6.33 5.42 -14.91
C PHE A 659 6.11 4.08 -15.62
N ASN A 660 7.17 3.35 -15.97
CA ASN A 660 7.02 2.00 -16.54
C ASN A 660 6.45 1.01 -15.52
N THR A 661 7.05 0.88 -14.33
CA THR A 661 6.57 -0.08 -13.31
C THR A 661 5.14 0.25 -12.84
N ASN A 662 4.76 1.52 -12.70
CA ASN A 662 3.35 1.87 -12.44
C ASN A 662 2.43 1.42 -13.60
N ALA A 663 2.75 1.77 -14.85
CA ALA A 663 1.91 1.45 -16.01
C ALA A 663 1.73 -0.06 -16.24
N ASP A 664 2.78 -0.85 -16.00
CA ASP A 664 2.75 -2.29 -16.16
C ASP A 664 2.08 -3.00 -14.97
N SER A 665 2.30 -2.53 -13.73
CA SER A 665 1.62 -3.04 -12.52
C SER A 665 0.10 -2.82 -12.60
N TYR A 666 -0.37 -1.59 -12.81
CA TYR A 666 -1.81 -1.32 -12.94
C TYR A 666 -2.42 -1.95 -14.20
N GLY A 667 -1.63 -2.15 -15.26
CA GLY A 667 -2.02 -2.94 -16.43
C GLY A 667 -2.33 -4.40 -16.07
N LEU A 668 -1.38 -5.07 -15.40
CA LEU A 668 -1.48 -6.47 -15.01
C LEU A 668 -2.58 -6.71 -13.96
N ASN A 669 -2.68 -5.86 -12.95
CA ASN A 669 -3.73 -5.94 -11.92
C ASN A 669 -5.13 -5.83 -12.55
N TYR A 670 -5.34 -4.88 -13.48
CA TYR A 670 -6.59 -4.80 -14.22
C TYR A 670 -6.83 -6.03 -15.11
N GLU A 671 -5.80 -6.57 -15.76
CA GLU A 671 -5.95 -7.77 -16.58
C GLU A 671 -6.45 -8.96 -15.75
N TYR A 672 -5.81 -9.25 -14.61
CA TYR A 672 -6.25 -10.28 -13.67
C TYR A 672 -7.69 -10.05 -13.16
N MET A 673 -8.02 -8.83 -12.72
CA MET A 673 -9.39 -8.48 -12.29
C MET A 673 -10.41 -8.69 -13.43
N SER A 674 -10.07 -8.30 -14.66
CA SER A 674 -10.97 -8.41 -15.82
C SER A 674 -11.25 -9.85 -16.27
N VAL A 675 -10.42 -10.81 -15.86
CA VAL A 675 -10.64 -12.25 -16.08
C VAL A 675 -11.54 -12.85 -15.00
N LEU A 676 -11.34 -12.51 -13.71
CA LEU A 676 -12.04 -13.18 -12.60
C LEU A 676 -13.31 -12.45 -12.12
N TYR A 677 -13.26 -11.13 -11.98
CA TYR A 677 -14.34 -10.38 -11.33
C TYR A 677 -15.70 -10.52 -12.06
N PRO A 678 -15.80 -10.52 -13.39
CA PRO A 678 -17.11 -10.67 -14.08
C PRO A 678 -17.84 -11.96 -13.73
N HIS A 679 -17.12 -13.06 -13.50
CA HIS A 679 -17.68 -14.36 -13.12
C HIS A 679 -18.21 -14.33 -11.68
N VAL A 680 -17.42 -13.78 -10.77
CA VAL A 680 -17.76 -13.66 -9.34
C VAL A 680 -18.93 -12.68 -9.13
N ILE A 681 -18.96 -11.57 -9.88
CA ILE A 681 -20.09 -10.64 -9.95
C ILE A 681 -21.36 -11.36 -10.41
N ASN A 682 -21.28 -12.19 -11.46
CA ASN A 682 -22.42 -12.96 -11.96
C ASN A 682 -22.92 -13.99 -10.95
N LEU A 683 -22.05 -14.71 -10.24
CA LEU A 683 -22.44 -15.65 -9.19
C LEU A 683 -23.11 -14.93 -8.00
N ALA A 684 -22.55 -13.82 -7.54
CA ALA A 684 -23.14 -13.02 -6.46
C ALA A 684 -24.53 -12.49 -6.87
N ALA A 685 -24.68 -11.97 -8.09
CA ALA A 685 -25.98 -11.54 -8.61
C ALA A 685 -27.02 -12.68 -8.62
N GLN A 686 -26.61 -13.91 -8.96
CA GLN A 686 -27.48 -15.10 -8.89
C GLN A 686 -27.86 -15.48 -7.46
N ARG A 687 -26.94 -15.44 -6.50
CA ARG A 687 -27.24 -15.68 -5.08
C ARG A 687 -28.24 -14.65 -4.55
N ALA A 688 -28.07 -13.37 -4.90
CA ALA A 688 -29.05 -12.33 -4.58
C ALA A 688 -30.42 -12.60 -5.23
N GLU A 689 -30.46 -12.96 -6.52
CA GLU A 689 -31.69 -13.31 -7.24
C GLU A 689 -32.40 -14.53 -6.63
N LYS A 690 -31.64 -15.55 -6.20
CA LYS A 690 -32.11 -16.74 -5.49
C LYS A 690 -32.82 -16.36 -4.19
N TYR A 691 -32.17 -15.59 -3.33
CA TYR A 691 -32.73 -15.19 -2.03
C TYR A 691 -33.94 -14.25 -2.18
N SER A 692 -33.94 -13.33 -3.16
CA SER A 692 -35.12 -12.53 -3.49
C SER A 692 -36.32 -13.40 -3.91
N LYS A 693 -36.11 -14.42 -4.74
CA LYS A 693 -37.20 -15.34 -5.16
C LYS A 693 -37.69 -16.25 -4.04
N ILE A 694 -36.84 -16.57 -3.05
CA ILE A 694 -37.26 -17.29 -1.83
C ILE A 694 -38.12 -16.36 -0.96
N LEU A 695 -37.73 -15.09 -0.79
CA LEU A 695 -38.54 -14.07 -0.09
C LEU A 695 -39.91 -13.87 -0.77
N GLU A 696 -39.95 -13.71 -2.10
CA GLU A 696 -41.20 -13.60 -2.87
C GLU A 696 -42.13 -14.83 -2.76
N LYS A 697 -41.60 -16.01 -2.43
CA LYS A 697 -42.39 -17.21 -2.11
C LYS A 697 -42.89 -17.17 -0.66
N LEU A 698 -42.03 -16.81 0.30
CA LEU A 698 -42.38 -16.72 1.72
C LEU A 698 -43.54 -15.74 1.97
N GLU A 699 -43.51 -14.57 1.32
CA GLU A 699 -44.55 -13.54 1.41
C GLU A 699 -45.93 -14.01 0.90
N LYS A 700 -45.98 -15.09 0.10
CA LYS A 700 -47.23 -15.65 -0.46
C LYS A 700 -47.67 -16.93 0.27
N ASN A 701 -46.72 -17.79 0.64
CA ASN A 701 -46.98 -19.18 1.01
C ASN A 701 -46.59 -19.55 2.46
N GLN A 702 -46.08 -18.61 3.27
CA GLN A 702 -45.50 -18.79 4.62
C GLN A 702 -44.23 -19.66 4.70
N THR A 703 -44.07 -20.63 3.80
CA THR A 703 -42.85 -21.43 3.60
C THR A 703 -42.38 -21.36 2.15
N ALA A 704 -41.10 -21.65 1.93
CA ALA A 704 -40.51 -21.70 0.59
C ALA A 704 -39.47 -22.81 0.51
N GLU A 705 -39.56 -23.66 -0.50
CA GLU A 705 -38.49 -24.60 -0.86
C GLU A 705 -37.29 -23.85 -1.44
N ASN A 706 -36.09 -24.41 -1.23
CA ASN A 706 -34.88 -23.95 -1.89
C ASN A 706 -34.97 -24.07 -3.43
N LEU A 707 -34.06 -23.38 -4.10
CA LEU A 707 -33.91 -23.38 -5.56
C LEU A 707 -32.60 -24.11 -5.91
N PRO A 708 -32.62 -25.45 -5.98
CA PRO A 708 -31.40 -26.28 -6.07
C PRO A 708 -30.69 -26.16 -7.43
N GLU A 709 -31.28 -25.46 -8.40
CA GLU A 709 -30.62 -25.12 -9.65
C GLU A 709 -29.61 -23.97 -9.51
N TYR A 710 -29.72 -23.12 -8.49
CA TYR A 710 -28.76 -22.04 -8.20
C TYR A 710 -27.65 -22.57 -7.29
N LYS A 711 -26.41 -22.44 -7.75
CA LYS A 711 -25.22 -22.97 -7.07
C LYS A 711 -24.38 -21.87 -6.43
N ASN A 712 -23.61 -22.25 -5.42
CA ASN A 712 -22.73 -21.34 -4.71
C ASN A 712 -21.52 -20.94 -5.56
N ASP A 713 -21.01 -21.84 -6.42
CA ASP A 713 -19.87 -21.61 -7.30
C ASP A 713 -19.98 -22.43 -8.61
N TYR A 714 -18.95 -22.36 -9.48
CA TYR A 714 -18.94 -23.13 -10.73
C TYR A 714 -18.53 -24.58 -10.57
N SER A 715 -17.86 -24.96 -9.49
CA SER A 715 -17.59 -26.37 -9.17
C SER A 715 -18.89 -27.11 -8.95
N GLU A 716 -19.77 -26.58 -8.09
CA GLU A 716 -21.11 -27.12 -7.85
C GLU A 716 -21.96 -27.20 -9.12
N TYR A 717 -21.85 -26.23 -10.05
CA TYR A 717 -22.51 -26.29 -11.36
C TYR A 717 -21.96 -27.44 -12.22
N PHE A 718 -20.64 -27.60 -12.32
CA PHE A 718 -20.02 -28.71 -13.05
C PHE A 718 -20.37 -30.07 -12.45
N ASP A 719 -20.35 -30.21 -11.12
CA ASP A 719 -20.69 -31.45 -10.41
C ASP A 719 -22.17 -31.81 -10.62
N SER A 720 -23.08 -30.83 -10.55
CA SER A 720 -24.52 -31.05 -10.77
C SER A 720 -24.88 -31.39 -12.23
N LEU A 721 -24.00 -31.07 -13.18
CA LEU A 721 -24.11 -31.44 -14.60
C LEU A 721 -23.32 -32.71 -14.95
N CYS A 722 -22.74 -33.41 -13.95
CA CYS A 722 -21.92 -34.61 -14.12
C CYS A 722 -20.69 -34.41 -15.04
N VAL A 723 -20.08 -33.21 -15.03
CA VAL A 723 -18.89 -32.90 -15.84
C VAL A 723 -17.64 -33.54 -15.25
N LYS A 724 -16.97 -34.40 -16.03
CA LYS A 724 -15.76 -35.14 -15.64
C LYS A 724 -14.60 -34.17 -15.32
N ASP A 725 -13.74 -34.54 -14.37
CA ASP A 725 -12.52 -33.77 -14.06
C ASP A 725 -11.47 -33.83 -15.19
N GLU A 726 -11.36 -34.97 -15.90
CA GLU A 726 -10.51 -35.18 -17.08
C GLU A 726 -11.32 -35.82 -18.22
N TYR A 727 -11.18 -35.28 -19.44
CA TYR A 727 -11.61 -35.91 -20.70
C TYR A 727 -10.38 -36.19 -21.56
N LYS A 728 -10.21 -37.45 -22.01
CA LYS A 728 -9.15 -37.87 -22.95
C LYS A 728 -9.73 -37.97 -24.35
N GLY A 729 -9.13 -37.30 -25.33
CA GLY A 729 -9.69 -37.22 -26.69
C GLY A 729 -8.66 -36.87 -27.76
N GLN A 730 -9.15 -36.45 -28.92
CA GLN A 730 -8.29 -36.06 -30.04
C GLN A 730 -8.41 -34.58 -30.39
N ILE A 731 -7.24 -33.98 -30.67
CA ILE A 731 -7.13 -32.71 -31.39
C ILE A 731 -7.37 -33.00 -32.87
N VAL A 732 -8.62 -32.83 -33.32
CA VAL A 732 -9.14 -33.31 -34.61
C VAL A 732 -8.33 -32.79 -35.80
N GLN A 733 -7.83 -31.55 -35.72
CA GLN A 733 -7.07 -30.91 -36.79
C GLN A 733 -5.62 -31.41 -36.89
N GLU A 734 -5.05 -31.94 -35.80
CA GLU A 734 -3.66 -32.45 -35.75
C GLU A 734 -3.57 -33.98 -35.72
N LYS A 735 -4.68 -34.68 -35.47
CA LYS A 735 -4.76 -36.13 -35.21
C LYS A 735 -3.81 -36.58 -34.09
N ARG A 736 -3.75 -35.79 -33.01
CA ARG A 736 -2.98 -36.06 -31.79
C ARG A 736 -3.90 -36.27 -30.61
N GLU A 737 -3.41 -36.97 -29.60
CA GLU A 737 -4.07 -36.99 -28.29
C GLU A 737 -4.02 -35.60 -27.64
N GLY A 738 -5.14 -35.24 -27.04
CA GLY A 738 -5.24 -34.09 -26.15
C GLY A 738 -6.07 -34.46 -24.93
N LYS A 739 -5.98 -33.62 -23.89
CA LYS A 739 -6.82 -33.76 -22.72
C LYS A 739 -7.45 -32.44 -22.33
N LEU A 740 -8.69 -32.50 -21.87
CA LEU A 740 -9.38 -31.37 -21.25
C LEU A 740 -9.49 -31.63 -19.74
N LEU A 741 -8.93 -30.73 -18.93
CA LEU A 741 -9.06 -30.73 -17.48
C LEU A 741 -10.02 -29.65 -17.01
N ARG A 742 -10.86 -29.98 -16.03
CA ARG A 742 -11.63 -29.01 -15.24
C ARG A 742 -10.71 -28.29 -14.25
N LEU A 743 -10.86 -26.97 -14.11
CA LEU A 743 -10.06 -26.15 -13.20
C LEU A 743 -10.54 -26.26 -11.74
N LYS A 744 -10.46 -27.47 -11.17
CA LYS A 744 -11.05 -27.83 -9.85
C LYS A 744 -10.51 -27.03 -8.66
N GLY A 745 -9.27 -26.54 -8.72
CA GLY A 745 -8.68 -25.64 -7.72
C GLY A 745 -9.19 -24.18 -7.80
N PHE A 746 -10.04 -23.86 -8.78
CA PHE A 746 -10.49 -22.50 -9.08
C PHE A 746 -12.03 -22.45 -9.19
N PRO A 747 -12.77 -22.69 -8.10
CA PRO A 747 -14.24 -22.81 -8.12
C PRO A 747 -14.97 -21.56 -8.64
N LEU A 748 -14.30 -20.41 -8.62
CA LEU A 748 -14.82 -19.11 -9.09
C LEU A 748 -14.66 -18.88 -10.60
N TYR A 749 -14.07 -19.83 -11.34
CA TYR A 749 -13.79 -19.70 -12.76
C TYR A 749 -14.51 -20.77 -13.60
N PRO A 750 -15.44 -20.39 -14.50
CA PRO A 750 -16.16 -21.33 -15.34
C PRO A 750 -15.28 -21.70 -16.54
N GLY A 751 -14.40 -22.68 -16.37
CA GLY A 751 -13.46 -23.01 -17.44
C GLY A 751 -12.69 -24.32 -17.32
N PHE A 752 -11.99 -24.61 -18.41
CA PHE A 752 -11.18 -25.80 -18.61
C PHE A 752 -9.78 -25.44 -19.12
N VAL A 753 -8.83 -26.36 -18.96
CA VAL A 753 -7.54 -26.33 -19.67
C VAL A 753 -7.48 -27.49 -20.65
N LEU A 754 -7.41 -27.18 -21.94
CA LEU A 754 -7.09 -28.14 -23.00
C LEU A 754 -5.57 -28.19 -23.15
N TYR A 755 -4.96 -29.37 -23.06
CA TYR A 755 -3.54 -29.54 -23.37
C TYR A 755 -3.28 -30.62 -24.41
N THR A 756 -2.19 -30.45 -25.15
CA THR A 756 -1.75 -31.37 -26.20
C THR A 756 -0.45 -32.05 -25.77
N GLN A 757 -0.26 -33.32 -26.12
CA GLN A 757 0.96 -34.07 -25.78
C GLN A 757 1.79 -34.37 -27.01
N LYS A 758 3.12 -34.28 -26.87
CA LYS A 758 4.09 -34.82 -27.83
C LYS A 758 4.03 -36.35 -27.82
N LYS A 759 4.57 -36.99 -28.86
CA LYS A 759 4.77 -38.46 -28.87
C LYS A 759 5.69 -38.98 -27.76
N SER A 760 6.44 -38.12 -27.07
CA SER A 760 7.25 -38.41 -25.89
C SER A 760 6.45 -38.40 -24.56
N GLY A 761 5.16 -38.07 -24.59
CA GLY A 761 4.33 -37.90 -23.38
C GLY A 761 4.45 -36.52 -22.71
N GLU A 762 5.48 -35.74 -23.02
CA GLU A 762 5.60 -34.34 -22.59
C GLU A 762 4.41 -33.49 -23.10
N VAL A 763 3.95 -32.54 -22.30
CA VAL A 763 2.96 -31.54 -22.77
C VAL A 763 3.63 -30.58 -23.76
N GLU A 764 2.94 -30.26 -24.85
CA GLU A 764 3.44 -29.36 -25.89
C GLU A 764 2.80 -27.96 -25.83
N GLN A 765 1.50 -27.88 -25.53
CA GLN A 765 0.74 -26.64 -25.48
C GLN A 765 -0.40 -26.75 -24.45
N TYR A 766 -0.82 -25.60 -23.91
CA TYR A 766 -2.03 -25.44 -23.10
C TYR A 766 -2.96 -24.42 -23.77
N VAL A 767 -4.27 -24.51 -23.55
CA VAL A 767 -5.26 -23.52 -23.98
C VAL A 767 -6.28 -23.40 -22.86
N ILE A 768 -6.52 -22.19 -22.37
CA ILE A 768 -7.55 -21.92 -21.38
C ILE A 768 -8.87 -21.67 -22.12
N LEU A 769 -9.92 -22.36 -21.72
CA LEU A 769 -11.28 -22.23 -22.24
C LEU A 769 -12.13 -21.58 -21.16
N GLU A 770 -12.59 -20.36 -21.44
CA GLU A 770 -13.53 -19.63 -20.59
C GLU A 770 -14.95 -19.80 -21.15
N LEU A 771 -15.88 -20.23 -20.31
CA LEU A 771 -17.28 -20.46 -20.68
C LEU A 771 -18.10 -19.18 -20.44
N LYS A 772 -18.76 -18.65 -21.48
CA LYS A 772 -19.50 -17.39 -21.41
C LYS A 772 -20.96 -17.59 -21.00
N ASN A 773 -21.32 -16.99 -19.86
CA ASN A 773 -22.63 -17.11 -19.22
C ASN A 773 -22.97 -18.57 -18.82
N PHE A 774 -21.96 -19.40 -18.53
CA PHE A 774 -22.13 -20.82 -18.21
C PHE A 774 -23.19 -21.05 -17.13
N GLU A 775 -23.23 -20.19 -16.11
CA GLU A 775 -24.27 -20.15 -15.09
C GLU A 775 -25.71 -20.23 -15.63
N LYS A 776 -26.03 -19.55 -16.74
CA LYS A 776 -27.38 -19.46 -17.30
C LYS A 776 -27.74 -20.72 -18.08
N GLU A 777 -26.81 -21.26 -18.85
CA GLU A 777 -26.98 -22.52 -19.56
C GLU A 777 -27.07 -23.69 -18.57
N ALA A 778 -26.23 -23.68 -17.53
CA ALA A 778 -26.26 -24.65 -16.44
C ALA A 778 -27.61 -24.61 -15.68
N MET A 779 -28.07 -23.44 -15.23
CA MET A 779 -29.40 -23.29 -14.64
C MET A 779 -30.52 -23.72 -15.60
N HIS A 780 -30.39 -23.47 -16.91
CA HIS A 780 -31.41 -23.83 -17.89
C HIS A 780 -31.54 -25.36 -18.06
N SER A 781 -30.42 -26.08 -18.07
CA SER A 781 -30.41 -27.54 -18.12
C SER A 781 -30.85 -28.17 -16.79
N LEU A 782 -30.36 -27.66 -15.65
CA LEU A 782 -30.78 -28.14 -14.32
C LEU A 782 -32.30 -27.98 -14.11
N LYS A 783 -32.90 -26.84 -14.49
CA LYS A 783 -34.37 -26.64 -14.46
C LYS A 783 -35.17 -27.61 -15.33
N LYS A 784 -34.52 -28.30 -16.28
CA LYS A 784 -35.11 -29.32 -17.17
C LYS A 784 -34.74 -30.75 -16.76
N ASN A 785 -34.09 -30.94 -15.61
CA ASN A 785 -33.48 -32.21 -15.19
C ASN A 785 -32.53 -32.80 -16.26
N LYS A 786 -31.77 -31.92 -16.92
CA LYS A 786 -30.81 -32.23 -17.99
C LYS A 786 -29.36 -31.98 -17.53
N THR A 787 -28.45 -32.81 -18.03
CA THR A 787 -26.99 -32.64 -17.90
C THR A 787 -26.33 -32.17 -19.19
N ASP A 788 -27.03 -32.20 -20.33
CA ASP A 788 -26.55 -31.66 -21.59
C ASP A 788 -26.58 -30.13 -21.61
N PHE A 789 -25.53 -29.50 -22.15
CA PHE A 789 -25.50 -28.05 -22.40
C PHE A 789 -24.63 -27.69 -23.62
N GLU A 790 -24.88 -26.52 -24.21
CA GLU A 790 -23.97 -25.86 -25.15
C GLU A 790 -23.65 -24.47 -24.60
N CYS A 791 -22.40 -24.03 -24.67
CA CYS A 791 -21.97 -22.72 -24.17
C CYS A 791 -20.99 -22.07 -25.16
N ASP A 792 -21.07 -20.74 -25.30
CA ASP A 792 -20.09 -19.96 -26.04
C ASP A 792 -18.75 -19.98 -25.29
N VAL A 793 -17.66 -20.22 -26.01
CA VAL A 793 -16.29 -20.28 -25.45
C VAL A 793 -15.45 -19.15 -26.01
N ASN A 794 -14.80 -18.42 -25.10
CA ASN A 794 -13.58 -17.70 -25.44
C ASN A 794 -12.40 -18.68 -25.35
N PHE A 795 -11.63 -18.79 -26.43
CA PHE A 795 -10.33 -19.45 -26.38
C PHE A 795 -9.25 -18.43 -26.00
N TYR A 796 -8.63 -18.65 -24.85
CA TYR A 796 -7.42 -17.98 -24.40
C TYR A 796 -6.25 -18.87 -24.87
N ILE A 797 -5.92 -18.77 -26.15
CA ILE A 797 -4.93 -19.63 -26.81
C ILE A 797 -3.53 -19.15 -26.46
N THR A 798 -2.68 -20.04 -25.95
CA THR A 798 -1.23 -19.81 -25.86
C THR A 798 -0.61 -20.00 -27.26
N ALA A 799 -0.75 -19.01 -28.14
CA ALA A 799 -0.44 -19.15 -29.56
C ALA A 799 1.00 -18.70 -29.91
N LYS A 800 1.76 -19.61 -30.52
CA LYS A 800 3.08 -19.35 -31.12
C LYS A 800 3.04 -18.30 -32.23
N SER A 801 4.04 -17.42 -32.21
CA SER A 801 4.76 -17.00 -33.42
C SER A 801 6.27 -16.84 -33.07
N GLU A 802 6.96 -15.71 -32.90
CA GLU A 802 6.66 -14.25 -32.92
C GLU A 802 5.56 -13.74 -31.97
N SER A 803 5.25 -14.51 -30.92
CA SER A 803 4.28 -14.18 -29.88
C SER A 803 4.83 -14.71 -28.55
N PHE A 804 5.10 -13.79 -27.62
CA PHE A 804 5.60 -14.02 -26.26
C PHE A 804 4.46 -14.44 -25.27
N LEU A 805 4.52 -14.16 -23.97
CA LEU A 805 5.08 -15.04 -22.91
C LEU A 805 5.79 -16.33 -23.40
N SER A 806 6.56 -16.26 -24.49
CA SER A 806 6.80 -17.34 -25.49
C SER A 806 7.44 -18.59 -24.96
N LYS A 807 8.09 -18.43 -23.81
CA LYS A 807 9.09 -19.32 -23.28
C LYS A 807 8.58 -20.06 -22.03
N TYR A 808 7.45 -19.62 -21.46
CA TYR A 808 6.87 -20.15 -20.21
C TYR A 808 5.34 -20.28 -20.21
N PHE A 809 4.56 -19.39 -20.85
CA PHE A 809 3.08 -19.51 -20.96
C PHE A 809 2.46 -19.21 -22.33
N GLY A 810 3.20 -18.64 -23.29
CA GLY A 810 2.76 -18.46 -24.69
C GLY A 810 1.57 -17.52 -24.98
N ILE A 811 1.13 -16.66 -24.03
CA ILE A 811 0.05 -15.68 -24.27
C ILE A 811 0.63 -14.30 -24.60
N GLN A 812 0.84 -13.97 -25.88
CA GLN A 812 0.91 -12.57 -26.34
C GLN A 812 -0.30 -12.27 -27.20
N LYS A 813 -1.07 -11.27 -26.75
CA LYS A 813 -2.51 -11.14 -27.00
C LYS A 813 -3.27 -12.37 -26.51
N ILE A 814 -4.25 -12.11 -25.67
CA ILE A 814 -5.47 -12.90 -25.67
C ILE A 814 -6.17 -12.59 -27.01
N GLU A 815 -5.81 -13.30 -28.07
CA GLU A 815 -6.64 -13.35 -29.28
C GLU A 815 -7.90 -14.15 -28.93
N LYS A 816 -8.90 -13.42 -28.39
CA LYS A 816 -10.23 -13.89 -28.02
C LYS A 816 -10.98 -14.45 -29.23
N LYS A 817 -10.58 -15.64 -29.66
CA LYS A 817 -11.28 -16.43 -30.67
C LYS A 817 -12.53 -16.99 -30.00
N LYS A 818 -13.66 -16.86 -30.69
CA LYS A 818 -14.95 -17.37 -30.22
C LYS A 818 -15.21 -18.74 -30.82
N GLY A 819 -15.92 -19.56 -30.07
CA GLY A 819 -16.54 -20.78 -30.57
C GLY A 819 -17.48 -21.34 -29.54
N LYS A 820 -17.64 -22.66 -29.52
CA LYS A 820 -18.64 -23.33 -28.67
C LYS A 820 -18.11 -24.63 -28.10
N ILE A 821 -18.52 -24.93 -26.88
CA ILE A 821 -18.42 -26.25 -26.26
C ILE A 821 -19.82 -26.85 -26.16
N HIS A 822 -19.93 -28.14 -26.40
CA HIS A 822 -21.12 -28.94 -26.11
C HIS A 822 -20.70 -30.14 -25.28
N ILE A 823 -21.44 -30.41 -24.20
CA ILE A 823 -21.29 -31.60 -23.35
C ILE A 823 -22.64 -32.31 -23.29
N ASP A 824 -22.60 -33.64 -23.42
CA ASP A 824 -23.77 -34.55 -23.47
C ASP A 824 -23.55 -35.73 -22.51
N GLY A 825 -23.35 -35.41 -21.21
CA GLY A 825 -23.19 -36.34 -20.07
C GLY A 825 -22.02 -37.35 -20.11
N LYS A 826 -21.43 -37.58 -21.28
CA LYS A 826 -20.35 -38.51 -21.60
C LYS A 826 -19.44 -37.82 -22.62
N LYS A 827 -20.01 -37.52 -23.78
CA LYS A 827 -19.34 -36.89 -24.92
C LYS A 827 -19.12 -35.39 -24.70
N ILE A 828 -18.05 -34.89 -25.29
CA ILE A 828 -17.67 -33.48 -25.29
C ILE A 828 -17.14 -33.08 -26.67
N LYS A 829 -17.56 -31.93 -27.18
CA LYS A 829 -17.13 -31.42 -28.49
C LYS A 829 -16.88 -29.92 -28.43
N ILE A 830 -15.68 -29.50 -28.83
CA ILE A 830 -15.22 -28.12 -28.82
C ILE A 830 -15.01 -27.67 -30.26
N LYS A 831 -15.60 -26.53 -30.63
CA LYS A 831 -15.53 -25.94 -31.98
C LYS A 831 -15.01 -24.49 -31.92
N ALA A 832 -14.29 -24.04 -32.94
CA ALA A 832 -14.07 -22.62 -33.23
C ALA A 832 -14.56 -22.30 -34.65
N GLY A 833 -15.51 -21.38 -34.75
CA GLY A 833 -16.34 -21.24 -35.95
C GLY A 833 -16.97 -22.58 -36.34
N LEU A 834 -16.82 -22.99 -37.61
CA LEU A 834 -17.32 -24.27 -38.13
C LEU A 834 -16.39 -25.47 -37.88
N LYS A 835 -15.16 -25.27 -37.38
CA LYS A 835 -14.18 -26.36 -37.21
C LYS A 835 -14.23 -26.95 -35.80
N THR A 836 -14.33 -28.28 -35.69
CA THR A 836 -13.98 -28.98 -34.43
C THR A 836 -12.51 -28.78 -34.10
N ILE A 837 -12.19 -28.53 -32.84
CA ILE A 837 -10.81 -28.51 -32.31
C ILE A 837 -10.56 -29.81 -31.54
N PHE A 838 -11.44 -30.14 -30.60
CA PHE A 838 -11.30 -31.29 -29.70
C PHE A 838 -12.63 -32.07 -29.58
N GLU A 839 -12.53 -33.38 -29.48
CA GLU A 839 -13.64 -34.27 -29.14
C GLU A 839 -13.20 -35.48 -28.30
N ALA A 840 -14.05 -35.89 -27.36
CA ALA A 840 -13.86 -37.04 -26.47
C ALA A 840 -15.22 -37.64 -26.03
N ASP A 841 -15.17 -38.85 -25.46
CA ASP A 841 -16.30 -39.68 -25.02
C ASP A 841 -16.32 -39.92 -23.50
#